data_AF-A0AA91RLI6-F1
#
_entry.id   AF-A0AA91RLI6-F1
#
_cell.length_a   1.000
_cell.length_b   1.000
_cell.length_c   1.000
_cell.angle_alpha   90.00
_cell.angle_beta   90.00
_cell.angle_gamma   90.00
#
_symmetry.space_group_name_H-M   'P 1'
#
loop_
_entity.id
_entity.type
_entity.pdbx_description
1 polymer ?
#
loop_
_entity_poly.entity_id
_entity_poly.type
_entity_poly.pdbx_seq_one_letter_code
_entity_poly.pdbx_strand_id
1 'polypeptide(L)'
;MSRRHSSSQSGNTAAPYRGRMVGAASAVGAFLAFGMAPMTAAPAAHADFDDFFGDLFSSWSVSDTGEAAANWDLSALFGATDPGSSAGDWFSWTGIMDQLFYEPLNGLAQLWITNPLGEAVNGMINEWSGLYLIGNGVDGTEANPDGGDGGLWFGDGGAGWNSDLDGVAGGDGGAALGWLGNGGDGGDGGAGAAGGDGGAGGWWMGHGGDGGDGGAAVVAGGIGGAGGDGGASAAWFFGNGGAGGAGGAGMEGLLGTLANGGTGTGGNGGAGGAGGDGGRSGFLYGDGGKGGAGGAAGEGGNGTTAANNNGAAGGRGGAGGAGGVGGARGSNFYASSFFGSAGVGGDGADGANGGAGGDAAQDGNGNYLGLGAGGGAGGAGGAGEHGGNGGSGGVAGDGTNGGTGGAGGQGGASVGAHVGGAGGNGGMGGFGATGNGGAGGSGGTGGDSNSGGGVGGNGGQGGSGATSDPEVATTGGAGGSGGAGGSSNAGNGTGGAGGNGGAAGDGTLRGGNGGSGGSGGYSSAGGGGNGGDGGAAGKGVGWDDGSTVWSIGGNGGSGGAGGAAGGPANGGNGGAGAAGASGAVGAGVVSIGGNGGAGGGGGSTGGGPAAGVGGSGGAGGNGTASGGDGGAGGTGGEGYAGLSTKANGGVGGNGGAGGNSGGVVTPGGGPSGFGTSHAGTGGAGGAGGNSNGSATGGNGGNGGTGGAGAGTVDGGTGGAGGVGGGGVTAGSGGAGGAGGTAAAGDGGTGGAGGGGGNADSGAEGVSGIPLIGDNNTAGGNGGNGNDGGTGGKGGVGGASTSGTGGNGGAGGSGGNGGNGGNGGAGGTNATTGNGYKGGNGGNGGDGGTGGNGGGHGTGGGGNGTGGAAGAGGDGGGAGAAGPGGAATGTGTPGADGAPGTAGGPGSGGTPGT
;
A
#
# COMPACT_ATOMS: atom_id res chain seq x y z
N MET A 1 -41.61 7.44 4.96
CA MET A 1 -42.41 8.57 4.43
C MET A 1 -41.48 9.70 4.02
N SER A 2 -41.76 10.24 2.83
CA SER A 2 -41.30 11.51 2.22
C SER A 2 -39.80 11.84 2.09
N ARG A 3 -39.30 11.55 0.89
CA ARG A 3 -38.19 12.26 0.22
C ARG A 3 -38.58 13.72 -0.01
N ARG A 4 -37.63 14.66 0.06
CA ARG A 4 -37.62 15.87 -0.76
C ARG A 4 -36.19 16.23 -1.15
N HIS A 5 -35.91 16.03 -2.44
CA HIS A 5 -34.80 16.62 -3.18
C HIS A 5 -35.02 18.13 -3.33
N SER A 6 -33.94 18.89 -3.37
CA SER A 6 -33.93 20.22 -4.00
C SER A 6 -32.64 20.35 -4.81
N SER A 7 -32.86 20.43 -6.11
CA SER A 7 -31.91 20.64 -7.19
C SER A 7 -31.55 22.12 -7.32
N SER A 8 -30.27 22.43 -7.47
CA SER A 8 -29.83 23.69 -8.07
C SER A 8 -28.74 23.39 -9.09
N GLN A 9 -29.10 23.51 -10.36
CA GLN A 9 -28.23 23.45 -11.54
C GLN A 9 -28.24 24.84 -12.19
N SER A 10 -27.06 25.38 -12.50
CA SER A 10 -26.78 26.30 -13.62
C SER A 10 -25.26 26.51 -13.64
N GLY A 11 -24.51 26.45 -14.74
CA GLY A 11 -24.85 26.24 -16.14
C GLY A 11 -23.55 25.94 -16.88
N ASN A 12 -23.60 24.99 -17.81
CA ASN A 12 -22.52 24.62 -18.70
C ASN A 12 -22.91 25.07 -20.11
N THR A 13 -22.18 26.01 -20.70
CA THR A 13 -22.21 26.31 -22.14
C THR A 13 -20.89 26.93 -22.58
N ALA A 14 -20.05 26.18 -23.29
CA ALA A 14 -19.68 26.47 -24.68
C ALA A 14 -18.62 25.48 -25.21
N ALA A 15 -18.73 25.21 -26.50
CA ALA A 15 -18.24 24.06 -27.26
C ALA A 15 -16.76 24.14 -27.72
N PRO A 16 -16.18 22.99 -28.18
CA PRO A 16 -14.80 22.89 -28.66
C PRO A 16 -14.69 23.28 -30.14
N TYR A 17 -13.64 24.02 -30.51
CA TYR A 17 -13.34 24.31 -31.91
C TYR A 17 -12.29 23.32 -32.44
N ARG A 18 -12.74 22.46 -33.37
CA ARG A 18 -11.91 21.72 -34.32
C ARG A 18 -11.68 22.60 -35.54
N GLY A 19 -10.44 22.69 -36.02
CA GLY A 19 -10.09 23.20 -37.34
C GLY A 19 -9.34 22.14 -38.16
N ARG A 20 -10.03 21.50 -39.10
CA ARG A 20 -9.40 20.83 -40.25
C ARG A 20 -9.12 21.88 -41.32
N MET A 21 -7.96 21.81 -41.97
CA MET A 21 -7.84 22.21 -43.37
C MET A 21 -7.13 21.12 -44.17
N VAL A 22 -7.69 20.88 -45.35
CA VAL A 22 -7.34 19.91 -46.39
C VAL A 22 -7.01 20.72 -47.64
N GLY A 23 -5.89 20.39 -48.30
CA GLY A 23 -5.83 20.24 -49.77
C GLY A 23 -5.28 21.37 -50.64
N ALA A 24 -4.29 20.99 -51.47
CA ALA A 24 -4.08 21.27 -52.92
C ALA A 24 -2.59 21.63 -53.20
N ALA A 25 -1.73 20.77 -53.76
CA ALA A 25 -1.68 20.11 -55.08
C ALA A 25 -1.08 20.96 -56.22
N SER A 26 -0.11 20.35 -56.91
CA SER A 26 0.46 20.58 -58.26
C SER A 26 1.64 21.56 -58.44
N ALA A 27 2.61 21.40 -59.35
CA ALA A 27 3.34 20.29 -59.99
C ALA A 27 4.28 20.88 -61.09
N VAL A 28 5.37 20.16 -61.42
CA VAL A 28 6.21 20.24 -62.67
C VAL A 28 7.11 21.48 -62.81
N GLY A 29 8.41 21.42 -63.15
CA GLY A 29 9.32 20.36 -63.60
C GLY A 29 10.26 20.92 -64.69
N ALA A 30 11.52 20.48 -64.74
CA ALA A 30 12.32 20.42 -65.97
C ALA A 30 13.54 19.51 -65.81
N PHE A 31 13.49 18.39 -66.51
CA PHE A 31 14.56 17.44 -66.80
C PHE A 31 15.49 18.00 -67.88
N LEU A 32 16.77 17.61 -67.84
CA LEU A 32 17.58 17.38 -69.03
C LEU A 32 18.44 16.12 -68.84
N ALA A 33 18.27 15.21 -69.80
CA ALA A 33 18.83 13.88 -69.85
C ALA A 33 19.84 13.75 -71.00
N PHE A 34 20.62 12.65 -70.93
CA PHE A 34 21.18 11.80 -72.01
C PHE A 34 22.69 11.56 -71.82
N GLY A 35 23.26 10.34 -71.82
CA GLY A 35 22.72 8.99 -72.02
C GLY A 35 23.87 7.99 -72.27
N MET A 36 23.49 6.69 -72.33
CA MET A 36 24.18 5.52 -72.93
C MET A 36 25.10 4.65 -72.04
N ALA A 37 24.62 3.44 -71.73
CA ALA A 37 25.42 2.23 -71.41
C ALA A 37 25.65 1.43 -72.73
N PRO A 38 26.63 0.49 -72.83
CA PRO A 38 26.51 -0.81 -72.17
C PRO A 38 27.82 -1.41 -71.59
N MET A 39 27.62 -2.37 -70.69
CA MET A 39 28.61 -3.25 -70.06
C MET A 39 29.53 -4.01 -71.03
N THR A 40 30.81 -4.25 -70.63
CA THR A 40 31.41 -5.60 -70.49
C THR A 40 32.81 -5.57 -69.83
N ALA A 41 32.89 -6.27 -68.68
CA ALA A 41 33.96 -7.12 -68.12
C ALA A 41 35.39 -6.62 -67.78
N ALA A 42 35.72 -6.68 -66.48
CA ALA A 42 37.03 -7.09 -65.90
C ALA A 42 36.81 -7.50 -64.41
N PRO A 43 37.67 -8.33 -63.78
CA PRO A 43 37.29 -9.48 -62.97
C PRO A 43 37.02 -9.20 -61.48
N ALA A 44 36.34 -10.16 -60.83
CA ALA A 44 36.11 -10.22 -59.39
C ALA A 44 37.43 -10.25 -58.61
N ALA A 45 37.58 -9.32 -57.68
CA ALA A 45 38.36 -9.50 -56.47
C ALA A 45 37.39 -9.38 -55.29
N HIS A 46 37.13 -10.51 -54.64
CA HIS A 46 36.47 -10.56 -53.35
C HIS A 46 37.45 -9.97 -52.32
N ALA A 47 37.07 -8.89 -51.67
CA ALA A 47 37.65 -8.50 -50.39
C ALA A 47 36.52 -8.66 -49.38
N ASP A 48 36.55 -9.78 -48.68
CA ASP A 48 35.49 -10.23 -47.78
C ASP A 48 35.51 -9.42 -46.48
N PHE A 49 34.32 -9.13 -45.94
CA PHE A 49 34.04 -8.34 -44.73
C PHE A 49 34.77 -8.81 -43.45
N ASP A 50 35.38 -10.00 -43.48
CA ASP A 50 36.12 -10.60 -42.37
C ASP A 50 37.52 -10.01 -42.15
N ASP A 51 38.14 -9.36 -43.14
CA ASP A 51 39.51 -8.80 -43.01
C ASP A 51 39.55 -7.42 -42.31
N PHE A 52 38.45 -6.66 -42.30
CA PHE A 52 38.37 -5.37 -41.58
C PHE A 52 38.28 -5.58 -40.06
N PHE A 53 37.55 -6.61 -39.63
CA PHE A 53 37.47 -7.00 -38.22
C PHE A 53 38.70 -7.81 -37.79
N GLY A 54 39.26 -8.65 -38.67
CA GLY A 54 40.48 -9.42 -38.39
C GLY A 54 41.68 -8.56 -38.03
N ASP A 55 41.89 -7.43 -38.71
CA ASP A 55 43.03 -6.53 -38.46
C ASP A 55 42.83 -5.59 -37.25
N LEU A 56 41.57 -5.33 -36.88
CA LEU A 56 41.22 -4.62 -35.64
C LEU A 56 41.42 -5.51 -34.39
N PHE A 57 41.16 -6.81 -34.50
CA PHE A 57 41.37 -7.78 -33.42
C PHE A 57 42.81 -8.31 -33.33
N SER A 58 43.59 -8.31 -34.42
CA SER A 58 45.01 -8.71 -34.42
C SER A 58 45.89 -7.69 -33.68
N SER A 59 45.53 -6.41 -33.73
CA SER A 59 46.12 -5.34 -32.91
C SER A 59 45.90 -5.54 -31.41
N TRP A 60 44.94 -6.38 -31.01
CA TRP A 60 44.61 -6.65 -29.60
C TRP A 60 45.25 -7.94 -29.06
N SER A 61 45.96 -8.72 -29.90
CA SER A 61 46.72 -9.89 -29.48
C SER A 61 48.22 -9.68 -29.65
N VAL A 62 48.86 -8.99 -28.71
CA VAL A 62 50.31 -9.10 -28.53
C VAL A 62 50.58 -10.21 -27.52
N SER A 63 51.02 -11.36 -28.01
CA SER A 63 51.79 -12.32 -27.22
C SER A 63 53.21 -11.78 -27.06
N ASP A 64 53.56 -11.45 -25.81
CA ASP A 64 54.84 -10.90 -25.35
C ASP A 64 56.06 -11.77 -25.72
N THR A 65 57.13 -11.12 -26.20
CA THR A 65 58.50 -11.54 -25.91
C THR A 65 59.42 -10.31 -25.69
N GLY A 66 59.52 -9.83 -24.45
CA GLY A 66 60.80 -9.44 -23.84
C GLY A 66 61.04 -7.96 -23.53
N GLU A 67 60.89 -7.65 -22.24
CA GLU A 67 61.43 -6.54 -21.43
C GLU A 67 60.91 -5.08 -21.59
N ALA A 68 60.38 -4.61 -20.47
CA ALA A 68 60.23 -3.23 -19.99
C ALA A 68 59.36 -2.26 -20.82
N ALA A 69 58.11 -2.64 -21.07
CA ALA A 69 57.04 -1.72 -21.46
C ALA A 69 56.15 -1.38 -20.26
N ALA A 70 55.84 -0.10 -20.10
CA ALA A 70 54.91 0.41 -19.08
C ALA A 70 53.61 -0.39 -19.12
N ASN A 71 53.30 -1.03 -17.99
CA ASN A 71 52.12 -1.86 -17.83
C ASN A 71 50.89 -0.97 -18.02
N TRP A 72 50.18 -1.11 -19.14
CA TRP A 72 48.83 -0.58 -19.26
C TRP A 72 47.97 -1.41 -18.30
N ASP A 73 47.65 -0.82 -17.14
CA ASP A 73 46.81 -1.45 -16.13
C ASP A 73 45.37 -1.54 -16.65
N LEU A 74 45.10 -2.66 -17.32
CA LEU A 74 43.79 -3.00 -17.85
C LEU A 74 42.76 -3.25 -16.74
N SER A 75 43.15 -3.30 -15.46
CA SER A 75 42.19 -3.36 -14.34
C SER A 75 41.61 -1.98 -13.99
N ALA A 76 42.35 -0.90 -14.25
CA ALA A 76 41.84 0.47 -14.18
C ALA A 76 40.87 0.80 -15.33
N LEU A 77 40.98 0.09 -16.46
CA LEU A 77 40.05 0.18 -17.61
C LEU A 77 38.71 -0.56 -17.36
N PHE A 78 38.67 -1.50 -16.42
CA PHE A 78 37.48 -2.32 -16.10
C PHE A 78 37.03 -2.21 -14.63
N GLY A 79 37.53 -1.23 -13.89
CA GLY A 79 37.45 -1.21 -12.43
C GLY A 79 37.57 0.18 -11.81
N ALA A 80 36.72 1.12 -12.25
CA ALA A 80 36.27 2.24 -11.44
C ALA A 80 34.98 2.78 -12.10
N THR A 81 33.82 2.39 -11.56
CA THR A 81 32.57 3.10 -11.77
C THR A 81 32.77 4.52 -11.23
N ASP A 82 32.87 5.50 -12.12
CA ASP A 82 32.71 6.90 -11.77
C ASP A 82 31.22 7.14 -11.45
N PRO A 83 30.86 7.50 -10.20
CA PRO A 83 29.48 7.76 -9.81
C PRO A 83 29.09 9.17 -10.26
N GLY A 84 28.86 9.36 -11.55
CA GLY A 84 28.43 10.66 -12.09
C GLY A 84 28.18 10.65 -13.59
N SER A 85 29.07 10.01 -14.36
CA SER A 85 28.94 10.04 -15.82
C SER A 85 27.71 9.30 -16.35
N SER A 86 27.02 9.97 -17.28
CA SER A 86 25.86 9.50 -18.05
C SER A 86 26.15 8.33 -19.00
N ALA A 87 27.19 7.53 -18.76
CA ALA A 87 27.59 6.42 -19.62
C ALA A 87 26.47 5.36 -19.69
N GLY A 88 25.66 5.49 -20.75
CA GLY A 88 24.70 4.47 -21.16
C GLY A 88 25.41 3.14 -21.41
N ASP A 89 24.62 2.07 -21.52
CA ASP A 89 25.09 0.74 -21.89
C ASP A 89 26.12 0.85 -23.03
N TRP A 90 27.37 0.38 -22.80
CA TRP A 90 28.47 0.42 -23.77
C TRP A 90 28.09 -0.18 -25.13
N PHE A 91 27.12 -1.10 -25.15
CA PHE A 91 26.63 -1.74 -26.36
C PHE A 91 25.45 -1.00 -27.02
N SER A 92 25.00 0.11 -26.43
CA SER A 92 23.99 1.00 -27.02
C SER A 92 24.60 1.88 -28.10
N TRP A 93 23.77 2.30 -29.05
CA TRP A 93 24.21 3.20 -30.10
C TRP A 93 24.63 4.58 -29.55
N THR A 94 23.98 5.09 -28.51
CA THR A 94 24.40 6.33 -27.84
C THR A 94 25.74 6.17 -27.15
N GLY A 95 26.00 5.06 -26.45
CA GLY A 95 27.32 4.76 -25.86
C GLY A 95 28.42 4.65 -26.91
N ILE A 96 28.16 3.96 -28.03
CA ILE A 96 29.09 3.87 -29.17
C ILE A 96 29.36 5.25 -29.78
N MET A 97 28.32 6.07 -29.97
CA MET A 97 28.45 7.44 -30.52
C MET A 97 29.25 8.34 -29.57
N ASP A 98 29.06 8.18 -28.26
CA ASP A 98 29.79 8.91 -27.25
C ASP A 98 31.28 8.60 -27.32
N GLN A 99 31.65 7.34 -27.11
CA GLN A 99 33.04 6.94 -26.88
C GLN A 99 33.87 6.82 -28.16
N LEU A 100 33.24 6.49 -29.30
CA LEU A 100 33.98 6.30 -30.56
C LEU A 100 33.97 7.54 -31.47
N PHE A 101 33.06 8.49 -31.25
CA PHE A 101 32.91 9.66 -32.13
C PHE A 101 32.95 10.99 -31.38
N TYR A 102 32.16 11.15 -30.32
CA TYR A 102 32.07 12.44 -29.62
C TYR A 102 33.29 12.70 -28.74
N GLU A 103 33.64 11.80 -27.81
CA GLU A 103 34.79 11.95 -26.91
C GLU A 103 36.11 12.20 -27.66
N PRO A 104 36.46 11.45 -28.74
CA PRO A 104 37.67 11.74 -29.50
C PRO A 104 37.64 13.12 -30.19
N LEU A 105 36.48 13.54 -30.70
CA LEU A 105 36.31 14.82 -31.37
C LEU A 105 36.40 15.99 -30.38
N ASN A 106 35.74 15.88 -29.23
CA ASN A 106 35.83 16.87 -28.15
C ASN A 106 37.26 16.92 -27.61
N GLY A 107 37.92 15.78 -27.37
CA GLY A 107 39.33 15.73 -26.94
C GLY A 107 40.29 16.41 -27.92
N LEU A 108 40.07 16.29 -29.24
CA LEU A 108 40.84 17.02 -30.25
C LEU A 108 40.56 18.52 -30.23
N ALA A 109 39.31 18.94 -30.00
CA ALA A 109 38.96 20.34 -29.83
C ALA A 109 39.61 20.94 -28.57
N GLN A 110 39.60 20.19 -27.45
CA GLN A 110 40.25 20.58 -26.20
C GLN A 110 41.77 20.67 -26.35
N LEU A 111 42.39 19.72 -27.05
CA LEU A 111 43.82 19.76 -27.36
C LEU A 111 44.18 20.98 -28.24
N TRP A 112 43.30 21.37 -29.17
CA TRP A 112 43.49 22.57 -29.98
C TRP A 112 43.37 23.84 -29.14
N ILE A 113 42.35 23.93 -28.28
CA ILE A 113 42.08 25.12 -27.46
C ILE A 113 43.22 25.39 -26.47
N THR A 114 43.79 24.34 -25.87
CA THR A 114 44.79 24.44 -24.79
C THR A 114 46.25 24.40 -25.24
N ASN A 115 46.54 24.15 -26.52
CA ASN A 115 47.91 24.15 -27.04
C ASN A 115 48.39 25.58 -27.34
N PRO A 116 49.65 25.94 -27.01
CA PRO A 116 50.22 27.28 -27.28
C PRO A 116 50.04 27.82 -28.71
N LEU A 117 50.08 26.96 -29.74
CA LEU A 117 49.82 27.40 -31.12
C LEU A 117 48.34 27.71 -31.34
N GLY A 118 47.45 26.87 -30.81
CA GLY A 118 46.01 27.06 -30.90
C GLY A 118 45.55 28.29 -30.13
N GLU A 119 46.03 28.51 -28.92
CA GLU A 119 45.75 29.71 -28.12
C GLU A 119 46.08 31.01 -28.87
N ALA A 120 47.25 31.08 -29.51
CA ALA A 120 47.65 32.26 -30.29
C ALA A 120 46.73 32.51 -31.50
N VAL A 121 46.32 31.44 -32.18
CA VAL A 121 45.41 31.51 -33.34
C VAL A 121 43.99 31.85 -32.89
N ASN A 122 43.49 31.24 -31.82
CA ASN A 122 42.17 31.47 -31.25
C ASN A 122 42.06 32.92 -30.75
N GLY A 123 43.08 33.42 -30.05
CA GLY A 123 43.17 34.81 -29.62
C GLY A 123 43.08 35.79 -30.80
N MET A 124 43.79 35.52 -31.90
CA MET A 124 43.67 36.32 -33.13
C MET A 124 42.25 36.28 -33.72
N ILE A 125 41.61 35.11 -33.77
CA ILE A 125 40.26 34.93 -34.32
C ILE A 125 39.21 35.65 -33.46
N ASN A 126 39.29 35.53 -32.14
CA ASN A 126 38.38 36.17 -31.21
C ASN A 126 38.55 37.71 -31.25
N GLU A 127 39.79 38.20 -31.28
CA GLU A 127 40.12 39.64 -31.39
C GLU A 127 39.59 40.22 -32.71
N TRP A 128 39.80 39.52 -33.83
CA TRP A 128 39.35 39.99 -35.15
C TRP A 128 37.84 39.97 -35.33
N SER A 129 37.15 39.04 -34.67
CA SER A 129 35.69 38.93 -34.73
C SER A 129 34.97 39.83 -33.72
N GLY A 130 35.64 40.21 -32.63
CA GLY A 130 35.05 40.93 -31.49
C GLY A 130 34.08 40.07 -30.67
N LEU A 131 34.09 38.75 -30.88
CA LEU A 131 33.21 37.78 -30.22
C LEU A 131 34.07 36.66 -29.62
N TYR A 132 33.58 36.04 -28.55
CA TYR A 132 34.21 34.85 -27.98
C TYR A 132 33.79 33.63 -28.81
N LEU A 133 34.54 33.32 -29.87
CA LEU A 133 34.19 32.27 -30.84
C LEU A 133 34.83 30.93 -30.48
N ILE A 134 36.10 30.93 -30.06
CA ILE A 134 36.84 29.70 -29.76
C ILE A 134 37.53 29.84 -28.39
N GLY A 135 37.18 28.98 -27.44
CA GLY A 135 37.77 28.95 -26.12
C GLY A 135 36.80 28.39 -25.07
N ASN A 136 37.34 27.83 -23.99
CA ASN A 136 36.53 27.34 -22.89
C ASN A 136 36.08 28.49 -21.98
N GLY A 137 34.92 28.33 -21.38
CA GLY A 137 34.46 29.18 -20.31
C GLY A 137 35.44 29.21 -19.15
N VAL A 138 35.49 30.34 -18.45
CA VAL A 138 36.31 30.49 -17.25
C VAL A 138 35.57 29.87 -16.08
N ASP A 139 36.24 29.02 -15.30
CA ASP A 139 35.64 28.45 -14.10
C ASP A 139 35.24 29.53 -13.10
N GLY A 140 34.14 29.26 -12.41
CA GLY A 140 33.62 30.05 -11.32
C GLY A 140 34.62 30.20 -10.18
N THR A 141 34.47 31.30 -9.44
CA THR A 141 35.25 31.61 -8.23
C THR A 141 34.33 32.12 -7.15
N GLU A 142 34.79 32.15 -5.89
CA GLU A 142 34.02 32.75 -4.78
C GLU A 142 33.47 34.17 -5.11
N ALA A 143 34.20 34.98 -5.88
CA ALA A 143 33.78 36.33 -6.24
C ALA A 143 32.80 36.40 -7.43
N ASN A 144 32.84 35.40 -8.31
CA ASN A 144 31.93 35.24 -9.46
C ASN A 144 31.62 33.74 -9.54
N PRO A 145 30.62 33.25 -8.80
CA PRO A 145 30.41 31.81 -8.59
C PRO A 145 30.15 31.05 -9.88
N ASP A 146 29.46 31.66 -10.83
CA ASP A 146 29.04 30.97 -12.05
C ASP A 146 30.21 30.81 -13.03
N GLY A 147 30.26 29.65 -13.68
CA GLY A 147 31.13 29.37 -14.80
C GLY A 147 30.78 30.23 -16.01
N GLY A 148 31.80 30.73 -16.70
CA GLY A 148 31.62 31.48 -17.94
C GLY A 148 31.18 30.60 -19.11
N ASP A 149 30.51 31.20 -20.09
CA ASP A 149 30.12 30.49 -21.32
C ASP A 149 31.34 30.12 -22.19
N GLY A 150 31.24 28.98 -22.86
CA GLY A 150 32.18 28.56 -23.90
C GLY A 150 32.02 29.34 -25.21
N GLY A 151 33.01 29.22 -26.10
CA GLY A 151 33.04 29.91 -27.39
C GLY A 151 31.88 29.53 -28.33
N LEU A 152 31.36 30.50 -29.08
CA LEU A 152 30.21 30.32 -30.00
C LEU A 152 30.45 29.34 -31.17
N TRP A 153 31.70 28.92 -31.41
CA TRP A 153 32.05 27.87 -32.37
C TRP A 153 32.55 26.62 -31.67
N PHE A 154 33.57 26.74 -30.82
CA PHE A 154 34.18 25.61 -30.11
C PHE A 154 34.57 26.02 -28.69
N GLY A 155 34.22 25.17 -27.73
CA GLY A 155 34.66 25.32 -26.34
C GLY A 155 33.60 24.83 -25.36
N ASP A 156 34.09 24.31 -24.24
CA ASP A 156 33.24 23.84 -23.15
C ASP A 156 32.89 25.03 -22.23
N GLY A 157 31.80 24.92 -21.49
CA GLY A 157 31.46 25.86 -20.42
C GLY A 157 32.43 25.71 -19.24
N GLY A 158 32.66 26.80 -18.52
CA GLY A 158 33.44 26.76 -17.27
C GLY A 158 32.64 26.06 -16.17
N ALA A 159 33.31 25.36 -15.27
CA ALA A 159 32.65 24.77 -14.10
C ALA A 159 32.17 25.87 -13.15
N GLY A 160 31.05 25.64 -12.49
CA GLY A 160 30.59 26.46 -11.37
C GLY A 160 31.51 26.33 -10.16
N TRP A 161 31.52 27.34 -9.30
CA TRP A 161 32.33 27.31 -8.09
C TRP A 161 31.71 26.41 -7.01
N ASN A 162 32.48 25.45 -6.50
CA ASN A 162 32.11 24.70 -5.30
C ASN A 162 32.24 25.58 -4.06
N SER A 163 31.10 25.90 -3.45
CA SER A 163 31.05 26.75 -2.27
C SER A 163 31.49 25.98 -1.02
N ASP A 164 32.48 26.51 -0.30
CA ASP A 164 32.88 26.04 1.04
C ASP A 164 32.29 26.91 2.16
N LEU A 165 31.41 27.86 1.81
CA LEU A 165 30.80 28.82 2.72
C LEU A 165 29.39 28.40 3.12
N ASP A 166 29.12 28.40 4.43
CA ASP A 166 27.80 28.07 5.00
C ASP A 166 26.68 28.94 4.42
N GLY A 167 25.61 28.29 3.94
CA GLY A 167 24.44 28.94 3.35
C GLY A 167 24.65 29.61 1.99
N VAL A 168 25.83 29.46 1.36
CA VAL A 168 26.11 30.00 0.03
C VAL A 168 26.02 28.87 -1.01
N ALA A 169 25.17 29.08 -2.01
CA ALA A 169 24.96 28.11 -3.09
C ALA A 169 26.23 27.92 -3.92
N GLY A 170 26.35 26.74 -4.54
CA GLY A 170 27.32 26.51 -5.60
C GLY A 170 27.00 27.39 -6.80
N GLY A 171 28.03 27.74 -7.58
CA GLY A 171 27.84 28.50 -8.80
C GLY A 171 27.28 27.64 -9.93
N ASP A 172 26.54 28.24 -10.85
CA ASP A 172 26.02 27.52 -12.02
C ASP A 172 27.14 27.22 -13.01
N GLY A 173 27.05 26.09 -13.71
CA GLY A 173 27.93 25.74 -14.80
C GLY A 173 27.69 26.60 -16.04
N GLY A 174 28.76 27.01 -16.71
CA GLY A 174 28.69 27.83 -17.91
C GLY A 174 28.11 27.07 -19.11
N ALA A 175 27.42 27.76 -20.01
CA ALA A 175 26.86 27.10 -21.19
C ALA A 175 27.88 27.02 -22.34
N ALA A 176 27.89 25.91 -23.06
CA ALA A 176 28.69 25.73 -24.28
C ALA A 176 27.83 25.92 -25.53
N LEU A 177 27.19 27.08 -25.70
CA LEU A 177 26.25 27.37 -26.81
C LEU A 177 26.90 27.44 -28.21
N GLY A 178 28.13 26.94 -28.37
CA GLY A 178 28.80 26.80 -29.64
C GLY A 178 28.32 25.61 -30.47
N TRP A 179 29.01 25.34 -31.59
CA TRP A 179 28.69 24.17 -32.42
C TRP A 179 29.06 22.87 -31.71
N LEU A 180 30.25 22.83 -31.10
CA LEU A 180 30.74 21.67 -30.35
C LEU A 180 31.25 22.12 -28.98
N GLY A 181 30.72 21.52 -27.91
CA GLY A 181 31.18 21.75 -26.55
C GLY A 181 30.22 21.17 -25.49
N ASN A 182 30.78 20.81 -24.34
CA ASN A 182 30.03 20.38 -23.17
C ASN A 182 29.70 21.57 -22.28
N GLY A 183 28.49 21.60 -21.72
CA GLY A 183 28.21 22.52 -20.62
C GLY A 183 29.13 22.24 -19.44
N GLY A 184 29.48 23.30 -18.68
CA GLY A 184 30.26 23.14 -17.46
C GLY A 184 29.40 22.54 -16.34
N ASP A 185 30.02 21.82 -15.42
CA ASP A 185 29.31 21.26 -14.27
C ASP A 185 28.91 22.37 -13.29
N GLY A 186 27.78 22.22 -12.63
CA GLY A 186 27.36 23.05 -11.52
C GLY A 186 28.23 22.80 -10.30
N GLY A 187 28.49 23.84 -9.51
CA GLY A 187 29.31 23.73 -8.32
C GLY A 187 28.54 23.18 -7.11
N ASP A 188 29.24 22.51 -6.19
CA ASP A 188 28.64 22.03 -4.95
C ASP A 188 28.18 23.19 -4.05
N GLY A 189 27.05 22.99 -3.37
CA GLY A 189 26.54 23.91 -2.36
C GLY A 189 27.35 23.86 -1.08
N GLY A 190 27.61 25.03 -0.49
CA GLY A 190 28.12 25.12 0.88
C GLY A 190 27.09 24.60 1.88
N ALA A 191 27.48 24.46 3.15
CA ALA A 191 26.62 23.79 4.14
C ALA A 191 25.17 24.30 4.15
N GLY A 192 24.20 23.38 4.02
CA GLY A 192 22.76 23.67 3.95
C GLY A 192 22.29 24.46 2.72
N ALA A 193 23.17 24.77 1.76
CA ALA A 193 22.89 25.54 0.56
C ALA A 193 22.78 24.65 -0.68
N ALA A 194 22.07 25.12 -1.70
CA ALA A 194 21.86 24.34 -2.92
C ALA A 194 23.15 24.21 -3.76
N GLY A 195 23.28 23.10 -4.49
CA GLY A 195 24.22 23.00 -5.60
C GLY A 195 23.80 23.89 -6.77
N GLY A 196 24.76 24.25 -7.60
CA GLY A 196 24.53 25.02 -8.83
C GLY A 196 24.04 24.12 -9.97
N ASP A 197 23.33 24.71 -10.92
CA ASP A 197 22.82 23.98 -12.08
C ASP A 197 23.95 23.69 -13.08
N GLY A 198 23.85 22.57 -13.80
CA GLY A 198 24.74 22.24 -14.90
C GLY A 198 24.48 23.09 -16.14
N GLY A 199 25.55 23.44 -16.85
CA GLY A 199 25.51 24.25 -18.06
C GLY A 199 24.93 23.51 -19.27
N ALA A 200 24.36 24.26 -20.22
CA ALA A 200 23.84 23.65 -21.45
C ALA A 200 24.96 23.23 -22.43
N GLY A 201 24.77 22.10 -23.12
CA GLY A 201 25.68 21.62 -24.17
C GLY A 201 25.48 22.30 -25.54
N GLY A 202 26.43 22.10 -26.45
CA GLY A 202 26.47 22.70 -27.79
C GLY A 202 25.31 22.36 -28.73
N TRP A 203 25.12 23.21 -29.75
CA TRP A 203 23.97 23.16 -30.68
C TRP A 203 24.06 22.08 -31.75
N TRP A 204 25.27 21.64 -32.11
CA TRP A 204 25.44 20.54 -33.06
C TRP A 204 25.71 19.23 -32.32
N MET A 205 26.76 19.23 -31.49
CA MET A 205 27.10 18.11 -30.61
C MET A 205 27.57 18.65 -29.25
N GLY A 206 27.16 18.02 -28.15
CA GLY A 206 27.55 18.48 -26.82
C GLY A 206 26.70 17.92 -25.69
N HIS A 207 27.33 17.51 -24.60
CA HIS A 207 26.61 17.12 -23.38
C HIS A 207 26.24 18.35 -22.56
N GLY A 208 25.12 18.27 -21.84
CA GLY A 208 24.93 19.19 -20.72
C GLY A 208 25.86 18.80 -19.56
N GLY A 209 26.29 19.78 -18.77
CA GLY A 209 27.08 19.56 -17.57
C GLY A 209 26.23 18.97 -16.45
N ASP A 210 26.85 18.30 -15.50
CA ASP A 210 26.14 17.74 -14.34
C ASP A 210 25.76 18.85 -13.36
N GLY A 211 24.67 18.68 -12.62
CA GLY A 211 24.30 19.58 -11.53
C GLY A 211 25.13 19.30 -10.27
N GLY A 212 25.47 20.35 -9.51
CA GLY A 212 26.26 20.23 -8.29
C GLY A 212 25.48 19.65 -7.12
N ASP A 213 26.16 19.02 -6.16
CA ASP A 213 25.50 18.45 -4.99
C ASP A 213 25.03 19.54 -4.02
N GLY A 214 23.90 19.29 -3.36
CA GLY A 214 23.43 20.13 -2.27
C GLY A 214 24.29 19.95 -1.01
N GLY A 215 24.61 21.05 -0.34
CA GLY A 215 25.44 21.02 0.86
C GLY A 215 24.71 20.42 2.06
N ALA A 216 25.36 19.51 2.78
CA ALA A 216 24.83 18.98 4.03
C ALA A 216 24.68 20.10 5.08
N ALA A 217 23.62 20.03 5.89
CA ALA A 217 23.49 20.94 7.03
C ALA A 217 24.62 20.71 8.05
N VAL A 218 24.99 21.76 8.79
CA VAL A 218 25.96 21.67 9.91
C VAL A 218 25.42 22.18 11.24
N VAL A 219 24.22 22.78 11.21
CA VAL A 219 23.50 23.26 12.40
C VAL A 219 22.45 22.22 12.79
N ALA A 220 22.33 21.92 14.08
CA ALA A 220 21.35 20.95 14.58
C ALA A 220 19.92 21.30 14.12
N GLY A 221 19.20 20.30 13.58
CA GLY A 221 17.88 20.47 12.97
C GLY A 221 17.87 21.24 11.64
N GLY A 222 19.05 21.60 11.11
CA GLY A 222 19.22 22.27 9.83
C GLY A 222 18.89 21.36 8.65
N ILE A 223 18.31 21.93 7.61
CA ILE A 223 17.88 21.23 6.40
C ILE A 223 19.05 21.16 5.41
N GLY A 224 19.24 20.02 4.76
CA GLY A 224 20.23 19.88 3.69
C GLY A 224 19.83 20.66 2.44
N GLY A 225 20.82 21.18 1.71
CA GLY A 225 20.60 21.90 0.46
C GLY A 225 20.07 21.00 -0.67
N ALA A 226 19.34 21.56 -1.63
CA ALA A 226 18.94 20.80 -2.81
C ALA A 226 20.14 20.57 -3.76
N GLY A 227 20.17 19.46 -4.48
CA GLY A 227 21.07 19.30 -5.62
C GLY A 227 20.66 20.20 -6.78
N GLY A 228 21.63 20.64 -7.57
CA GLY A 228 21.41 21.41 -8.79
C GLY A 228 20.89 20.56 -9.93
N ASP A 229 20.15 21.16 -10.84
CA ASP A 229 19.62 20.47 -12.02
C ASP A 229 20.75 20.18 -13.02
N GLY A 230 20.68 19.04 -13.69
CA GLY A 230 21.59 18.70 -14.78
C GLY A 230 21.33 19.56 -16.02
N GLY A 231 22.40 19.95 -16.69
CA GLY A 231 22.37 20.76 -17.90
C GLY A 231 21.69 20.05 -19.07
N ALA A 232 20.90 20.79 -19.85
CA ALA A 232 20.32 20.25 -21.07
C ALA A 232 21.33 20.25 -22.23
N SER A 233 21.34 19.18 -23.03
CA SER A 233 22.00 19.21 -24.33
C SER A 233 21.13 19.94 -25.35
N ALA A 234 21.62 21.05 -25.90
CA ALA A 234 20.96 21.77 -27.00
C ALA A 234 21.25 21.14 -28.38
N ALA A 235 21.95 20.00 -28.42
CA ALA A 235 22.51 19.43 -29.63
C ALA A 235 21.44 18.97 -30.61
N TRP A 236 21.60 19.32 -31.89
CA TRP A 236 20.75 18.78 -32.96
C TRP A 236 21.13 17.34 -33.29
N PHE A 237 22.42 17.01 -33.34
CA PHE A 237 22.91 15.70 -33.79
C PHE A 237 23.12 14.72 -32.64
N PHE A 238 24.02 15.01 -31.69
CA PHE A 238 24.33 14.11 -30.59
C PHE A 238 24.61 14.87 -29.28
N GLY A 239 23.99 14.45 -28.19
CA GLY A 239 24.37 14.91 -26.86
C GLY A 239 23.48 14.35 -25.77
N ASN A 240 24.10 13.97 -24.66
CA ASN A 240 23.39 13.51 -23.47
C ASN A 240 23.09 14.70 -22.56
N GLY A 241 21.97 14.63 -21.82
CA GLY A 241 21.73 15.57 -20.73
C GLY A 241 22.62 15.24 -19.53
N GLY A 242 23.03 16.26 -18.77
CA GLY A 242 23.79 16.09 -17.53
C GLY A 242 22.93 15.48 -16.42
N ALA A 243 23.55 14.76 -15.50
CA ALA A 243 22.87 14.25 -14.31
C ALA A 243 22.51 15.41 -13.36
N GLY A 244 21.41 15.28 -12.61
CA GLY A 244 21.12 16.18 -11.49
C GLY A 244 21.94 15.82 -10.26
N GLY A 245 22.31 16.83 -9.47
CA GLY A 245 23.08 16.67 -8.24
C GLY A 245 22.29 16.03 -7.11
N ALA A 246 22.96 15.37 -6.17
CA ALA A 246 22.32 14.79 -4.99
C ALA A 246 21.89 15.87 -4.00
N GLY A 247 20.80 15.62 -3.26
CA GLY A 247 20.38 16.45 -2.15
C GLY A 247 21.31 16.30 -0.94
N GLY A 248 21.58 17.40 -0.24
CA GLY A 248 22.38 17.41 0.98
C GLY A 248 21.68 16.75 2.16
N ALA A 249 22.44 16.19 3.10
CA ALA A 249 21.88 15.60 4.31
C ALA A 249 21.35 16.67 5.29
N GLY A 250 20.22 16.36 5.94
CA GLY A 250 19.73 17.10 7.10
C GLY A 250 20.49 16.73 8.38
N MET A 251 20.57 17.65 9.33
CA MET A 251 21.27 17.43 10.60
C MET A 251 20.35 16.95 11.71
N GLU A 252 20.88 16.11 12.59
CA GLU A 252 20.17 15.65 13.78
C GLU A 252 19.68 16.81 14.66
N GLY A 253 18.56 16.59 15.34
CA GLY A 253 17.99 17.50 16.30
C GLY A 253 18.80 17.53 17.59
N LEU A 254 18.93 18.71 18.19
CA LEU A 254 19.68 18.86 19.43
C LEU A 254 19.03 18.08 20.59
N LEU A 255 19.84 17.47 21.44
CA LEU A 255 19.35 16.88 22.69
C LEU A 255 18.69 17.95 23.58
N GLY A 256 17.62 17.55 24.26
CA GLY A 256 16.94 18.40 25.22
C GLY A 256 17.84 18.80 26.37
N THR A 257 17.82 20.09 26.73
CA THR A 257 18.60 20.64 27.85
C THR A 257 17.81 21.66 28.67
N LEU A 258 18.15 21.78 29.95
CA LEU A 258 17.68 22.87 30.82
C LEU A 258 18.67 24.04 30.86
N ALA A 259 19.86 23.88 30.28
CA ALA A 259 20.83 24.96 30.21
C ALA A 259 20.26 26.14 29.43
N ASN A 260 20.68 27.35 29.81
CA ASN A 260 20.32 28.60 29.12
C ASN A 260 18.80 28.84 28.98
N GLY A 261 17.99 28.34 29.92
CA GLY A 261 16.53 28.50 29.91
C GLY A 261 15.78 27.51 29.03
N GLY A 262 16.43 26.42 28.61
CA GLY A 262 15.81 25.35 27.84
C GLY A 262 14.73 24.58 28.62
N THR A 263 13.83 23.94 27.87
CA THR A 263 12.66 23.20 28.39
C THR A 263 12.93 21.72 28.62
N GLY A 264 14.11 21.22 28.23
CA GLY A 264 14.44 19.81 28.21
C GLY A 264 13.88 19.03 27.00
N THR A 265 13.11 19.66 26.11
CA THR A 265 12.54 18.99 24.93
C THR A 265 13.61 18.79 23.85
N GLY A 266 13.63 17.63 23.22
CA GLY A 266 14.48 17.36 22.07
C GLY A 266 14.14 18.24 20.86
N GLY A 267 15.15 18.70 20.15
CA GLY A 267 15.01 19.43 18.89
C GLY A 267 14.60 18.50 17.76
N ASN A 268 13.92 19.04 16.74
CA ASN A 268 13.59 18.27 15.55
C ASN A 268 14.84 18.02 14.71
N GLY A 269 14.91 16.86 14.07
CA GLY A 269 15.86 16.58 13.01
C GLY A 269 15.53 17.35 11.73
N GLY A 270 16.57 17.71 11.00
CA GLY A 270 16.49 18.43 9.74
C GLY A 270 16.10 17.52 8.59
N ALA A 271 15.36 18.05 7.63
CA ALA A 271 15.04 17.31 6.42
C ALA A 271 16.27 17.18 5.51
N GLY A 272 16.32 16.10 4.73
CA GLY A 272 17.25 16.01 3.61
C GLY A 272 16.82 16.92 2.46
N GLY A 273 17.78 17.40 1.69
CA GLY A 273 17.55 18.18 0.47
C GLY A 273 17.00 17.32 -0.65
N ALA A 274 16.26 17.92 -1.59
CA ALA A 274 15.85 17.21 -2.80
C ALA A 274 17.05 17.01 -3.73
N GLY A 275 17.08 15.91 -4.47
CA GLY A 275 18.00 15.77 -5.60
C GLY A 275 17.54 16.62 -6.79
N GLY A 276 18.48 17.08 -7.60
CA GLY A 276 18.23 17.88 -8.80
C GLY A 276 17.67 17.04 -9.95
N ASP A 277 16.93 17.66 -10.85
CA ASP A 277 16.41 17.00 -12.03
C ASP A 277 17.53 16.70 -13.04
N GLY A 278 17.40 15.63 -13.81
CA GLY A 278 18.32 15.32 -14.90
C GLY A 278 18.08 16.21 -16.12
N GLY A 279 19.14 16.54 -16.84
CA GLY A 279 19.13 17.34 -18.04
C GLY A 279 18.50 16.63 -19.24
N ARG A 280 17.89 17.40 -20.15
CA ARG A 280 17.32 16.84 -21.40
C ARG A 280 18.43 16.44 -22.38
N SER A 281 18.22 15.37 -23.15
CA SER A 281 19.12 15.00 -24.26
C SER A 281 18.94 15.84 -25.52
N GLY A 282 19.89 15.71 -26.45
CA GLY A 282 19.85 16.29 -27.79
C GLY A 282 18.72 15.74 -28.67
N PHE A 283 18.49 16.40 -29.81
CA PHE A 283 17.32 16.17 -30.65
C PHE A 283 17.33 14.82 -31.38
N LEU A 284 18.44 14.46 -32.06
CA LEU A 284 18.52 13.27 -32.92
C LEU A 284 19.07 12.03 -32.20
N TYR A 285 20.20 12.15 -31.49
CA TYR A 285 20.80 11.08 -30.70
C TYR A 285 21.15 11.58 -29.30
N GLY A 286 20.86 10.80 -28.27
CA GLY A 286 21.35 11.05 -26.92
C GLY A 286 20.40 10.62 -25.81
N ASP A 287 20.98 10.35 -24.65
CA ASP A 287 20.29 9.93 -23.44
C ASP A 287 20.01 11.11 -22.51
N GLY A 288 18.82 11.17 -21.92
CA GLY A 288 18.50 12.15 -20.89
C GLY A 288 19.30 11.84 -19.62
N GLY A 289 19.70 12.88 -18.90
CA GLY A 289 20.47 12.75 -17.67
C GLY A 289 19.67 12.11 -16.54
N LYS A 290 20.34 11.45 -15.60
CA LYS A 290 19.67 10.87 -14.43
C LYS A 290 19.28 11.98 -13.45
N GLY A 291 18.17 11.80 -12.73
CA GLY A 291 17.85 12.66 -11.59
C GLY A 291 18.76 12.33 -10.40
N GLY A 292 19.06 13.34 -9.59
CA GLY A 292 19.87 13.18 -8.37
C GLY A 292 19.09 12.51 -7.25
N ALA A 293 19.80 11.78 -6.38
CA ALA A 293 19.18 11.16 -5.21
C ALA A 293 18.78 12.22 -4.16
N GLY A 294 17.72 11.97 -3.40
CA GLY A 294 17.37 12.78 -2.25
C GLY A 294 18.36 12.63 -1.10
N GLY A 295 18.52 13.69 -0.32
CA GLY A 295 19.40 13.72 0.85
C GLY A 295 18.84 12.96 2.05
N ALA A 296 19.73 12.39 2.86
CA ALA A 296 19.35 11.72 4.11
C ALA A 296 18.74 12.70 5.13
N ALA A 297 17.77 12.23 5.90
CA ALA A 297 17.18 13.00 6.99
C ALA A 297 17.98 12.92 8.29
N GLY A 298 17.87 13.96 9.14
CA GLY A 298 18.43 13.98 10.48
C GLY A 298 17.48 13.41 11.54
N GLU A 299 18.02 12.69 12.52
CA GLU A 299 17.27 12.10 13.64
C GLU A 299 16.66 13.15 14.57
N GLY A 300 15.55 12.82 15.22
CA GLY A 300 14.98 13.67 16.27
C GLY A 300 15.82 13.63 17.54
N GLY A 301 16.04 14.78 18.18
CA GLY A 301 16.78 14.86 19.44
C GLY A 301 16.00 14.21 20.59
N ASN A 302 16.68 13.55 21.52
CA ASN A 302 16.04 12.99 22.71
C ASN A 302 15.64 14.10 23.69
N GLY A 303 14.50 13.92 24.34
CA GLY A 303 14.14 14.71 25.51
C GLY A 303 14.94 14.31 26.76
N THR A 304 14.96 15.18 27.75
CA THR A 304 15.55 14.91 29.08
C THR A 304 14.51 15.16 30.17
N THR A 305 14.89 14.98 31.43
CA THR A 305 14.04 15.34 32.57
C THR A 305 13.89 16.86 32.67
N ALA A 306 12.65 17.35 32.65
CA ALA A 306 12.28 18.74 32.78
C ALA A 306 12.38 19.27 34.22
N ALA A 307 12.41 20.59 34.37
CA ALA A 307 12.55 21.27 35.67
C ALA A 307 11.38 21.03 36.64
N ASN A 308 10.25 20.55 36.14
CA ASN A 308 9.06 20.20 36.93
C ASN A 308 9.04 18.71 37.34
N ASN A 309 10.19 18.02 37.24
CA ASN A 309 10.38 16.58 37.50
C ASN A 309 9.72 15.62 36.50
N ASN A 310 8.95 16.12 35.53
CA ASN A 310 8.46 15.29 34.43
C ASN A 310 9.56 15.08 33.40
N GLY A 311 9.42 14.09 32.54
CA GLY A 311 10.14 14.03 31.29
C GLY A 311 9.72 15.16 30.34
N ALA A 312 10.61 15.54 29.43
CA ALA A 312 10.30 16.37 28.28
C ALA A 312 10.29 15.55 26.98
N ALA A 313 9.47 15.97 26.01
CA ALA A 313 9.22 15.20 24.79
C ALA A 313 10.46 15.07 23.90
N GLY A 314 10.52 13.98 23.14
CA GLY A 314 11.47 13.81 22.04
C GLY A 314 11.12 14.65 20.82
N GLY A 315 12.14 15.04 20.06
CA GLY A 315 12.00 15.78 18.81
C GLY A 315 11.57 14.89 17.65
N ARG A 316 10.97 15.47 16.63
CA ARG A 316 10.57 14.72 15.42
C ARG A 316 11.78 14.39 14.56
N GLY A 317 11.77 13.23 13.89
CA GLY A 317 12.72 12.93 12.83
C GLY A 317 12.48 13.79 11.58
N GLY A 318 13.55 14.09 10.86
CA GLY A 318 13.50 14.81 9.60
C GLY A 318 12.88 13.98 8.47
N ALA A 319 12.30 14.66 7.48
CA ALA A 319 11.83 14.00 6.26
C ALA A 319 13.00 13.71 5.33
N GLY A 320 12.98 12.54 4.67
CA GLY A 320 13.94 12.20 3.62
C GLY A 320 13.75 13.11 2.40
N GLY A 321 14.85 13.45 1.74
CA GLY A 321 14.84 14.20 0.50
C GLY A 321 14.14 13.44 -0.62
N ALA A 322 13.41 14.15 -1.49
CA ALA A 322 12.88 13.55 -2.71
C ALA A 322 14.01 13.38 -3.74
N GLY A 323 13.96 12.32 -4.53
CA GLY A 323 14.81 12.17 -5.71
C GLY A 323 14.34 13.07 -6.86
N GLY A 324 15.28 13.52 -7.68
CA GLY A 324 15.03 14.33 -8.86
C GLY A 324 14.41 13.54 -10.00
N VAL A 325 13.73 14.22 -10.91
CA VAL A 325 13.14 13.60 -12.10
C VAL A 325 14.23 13.30 -13.13
N GLY A 326 14.16 12.17 -13.81
CA GLY A 326 15.05 11.86 -14.92
C GLY A 326 14.81 12.77 -16.13
N GLY A 327 15.89 13.16 -16.79
CA GLY A 327 15.87 14.04 -17.94
C GLY A 327 15.10 13.47 -19.13
N ALA A 328 14.30 14.32 -19.79
CA ALA A 328 13.56 13.89 -20.96
C ALA A 328 14.47 13.62 -22.16
N ARG A 329 13.95 12.88 -23.15
CA ARG A 329 14.57 12.82 -24.49
C ARG A 329 14.32 14.13 -25.26
N GLY A 330 15.26 14.51 -26.11
CA GLY A 330 15.15 15.73 -26.93
C GLY A 330 14.06 15.68 -28.01
N SER A 331 13.65 14.51 -28.51
CA SER A 331 12.57 14.38 -29.50
C SER A 331 11.61 13.21 -29.25
N ASN A 332 10.31 13.45 -29.51
CA ASN A 332 9.25 12.44 -29.48
C ASN A 332 8.98 11.83 -30.88
N PHE A 333 9.71 12.26 -31.92
CA PHE A 333 9.53 11.77 -33.30
C PHE A 333 10.19 10.40 -33.51
N TYR A 334 11.26 10.10 -32.76
CA TYR A 334 12.01 8.86 -32.85
C TYR A 334 11.91 8.09 -31.53
N ALA A 335 10.95 7.18 -31.43
CA ALA A 335 10.61 6.50 -30.18
C ALA A 335 11.46 5.24 -29.86
N SER A 336 12.41 4.86 -30.71
CA SER A 336 13.24 3.68 -30.47
C SER A 336 14.44 4.00 -29.57
N SER A 337 14.85 3.01 -28.76
CA SER A 337 16.06 3.08 -27.92
C SER A 337 17.36 3.27 -28.70
N PHE A 338 17.33 3.09 -30.01
CA PHE A 338 18.45 3.38 -30.90
C PHE A 338 18.82 4.88 -30.93
N PHE A 339 17.84 5.77 -30.81
CA PHE A 339 18.07 7.22 -30.85
C PHE A 339 18.33 7.83 -29.47
N GLY A 340 18.31 7.02 -28.41
CA GLY A 340 18.60 7.48 -27.06
C GLY A 340 17.71 6.87 -26.01
N SER A 341 17.53 7.63 -24.93
CA SER A 341 17.31 7.28 -23.51
C SER A 341 16.47 8.34 -22.82
N ALA A 342 15.39 8.04 -22.10
CA ALA A 342 14.96 9.02 -21.10
C ALA A 342 15.79 8.71 -19.85
N GLY A 343 16.19 9.75 -19.13
CA GLY A 343 16.88 9.62 -17.87
C GLY A 343 16.03 8.87 -16.86
N VAL A 344 16.74 8.16 -15.99
CA VAL A 344 16.15 7.51 -14.83
C VAL A 344 16.00 8.53 -13.70
N GLY A 345 14.92 8.46 -12.92
CA GLY A 345 14.72 9.35 -11.77
C GLY A 345 15.66 8.99 -10.62
N GLY A 346 15.92 9.94 -9.72
CA GLY A 346 16.67 9.69 -8.50
C GLY A 346 15.83 8.99 -7.44
N ASP A 347 16.50 8.28 -6.54
CA ASP A 347 15.86 7.64 -5.39
C ASP A 347 15.50 8.67 -4.31
N GLY A 348 14.39 8.44 -3.62
CA GLY A 348 14.01 9.18 -2.43
C GLY A 348 14.71 8.60 -1.20
N ALA A 349 15.12 9.47 -0.27
CA ALA A 349 15.79 9.03 0.96
C ALA A 349 14.80 8.59 2.04
N ASP A 350 15.28 7.77 2.97
CA ASP A 350 14.51 7.38 4.14
C ASP A 350 14.26 8.58 5.08
N GLY A 351 13.10 8.58 5.74
CA GLY A 351 12.81 9.47 6.85
C GLY A 351 13.52 9.01 8.12
N ALA A 352 13.96 9.96 8.94
CA ALA A 352 14.70 9.65 10.17
C ALA A 352 13.75 9.31 11.34
N ASN A 353 14.26 8.63 12.36
CA ASN A 353 13.46 8.29 13.53
C ASN A 353 13.16 9.50 14.42
N GLY A 354 12.09 9.40 15.20
CA GLY A 354 11.79 10.34 16.25
C GLY A 354 12.69 10.14 17.47
N GLY A 355 13.06 11.22 18.14
CA GLY A 355 13.83 11.17 19.37
C GLY A 355 13.05 10.56 20.53
N ALA A 356 13.75 9.95 21.48
CA ALA A 356 13.13 9.39 22.67
C ALA A 356 12.56 10.48 23.58
N GLY A 357 11.44 10.20 24.24
CA GLY A 357 10.94 11.02 25.34
C GLY A 357 11.85 10.88 26.56
N GLY A 358 12.03 11.95 27.31
CA GLY A 358 12.79 11.91 28.56
C GLY A 358 12.03 11.19 29.66
N ASP A 359 12.77 10.53 30.54
CA ASP A 359 12.24 9.96 31.78
C ASP A 359 11.93 11.06 32.80
N ALA A 360 10.98 10.78 33.69
CA ALA A 360 10.76 11.58 34.87
C ALA A 360 11.95 11.52 35.85
N ALA A 361 12.11 12.55 36.67
CA ALA A 361 13.12 12.57 37.72
C ALA A 361 12.91 11.41 38.69
N GLN A 362 14.00 10.83 39.18
CA GLN A 362 13.98 9.84 40.25
C GLN A 362 14.54 10.42 41.56
N ASP A 363 14.04 9.95 42.70
CA ASP A 363 14.67 10.19 43.99
C ASP A 363 15.93 9.33 44.19
N GLY A 364 16.60 9.48 45.34
CA GLY A 364 17.81 8.70 45.67
C GLY A 364 17.58 7.19 45.85
N ASN A 365 16.33 6.74 45.85
CA ASN A 365 15.94 5.35 45.96
C ASN A 365 15.48 4.77 44.61
N GLY A 366 15.47 5.57 43.54
CA GLY A 366 15.03 5.18 42.19
C GLY A 366 13.53 5.35 41.94
N ASN A 367 12.78 5.99 42.83
CA ASN A 367 11.35 6.21 42.63
C ASN A 367 11.09 7.42 41.72
N TYR A 368 10.23 7.25 40.73
CA TYR A 368 9.82 8.35 39.86
C TYR A 368 8.99 9.41 40.59
N LEU A 369 9.30 10.68 40.32
CA LEU A 369 8.69 11.86 40.94
C LEU A 369 7.68 12.59 40.02
N GLY A 370 7.69 12.26 38.73
CA GLY A 370 6.88 12.93 37.71
C GLY A 370 6.38 11.98 36.62
N LEU A 371 5.86 12.54 35.54
CA LEU A 371 5.34 11.79 34.38
C LEU A 371 6.44 11.58 33.33
N GLY A 372 6.45 10.41 32.68
CA GLY A 372 7.30 10.17 31.51
C GLY A 372 6.81 10.94 30.28
N ALA A 373 7.71 11.32 29.38
CA ALA A 373 7.37 12.12 28.21
C ALA A 373 7.08 11.29 26.96
N GLY A 374 6.33 11.87 26.03
CA GLY A 374 6.11 11.25 24.73
C GLY A 374 7.38 11.19 23.86
N GLY A 375 7.51 10.12 23.09
CA GLY A 375 8.51 10.02 22.02
C GLY A 375 8.15 10.90 20.83
N GLY A 376 9.16 11.32 20.07
CA GLY A 376 9.00 12.11 18.86
C GLY A 376 8.44 11.28 17.71
N ALA A 377 7.77 11.91 16.75
CA ALA A 377 7.32 11.22 15.54
C ALA A 377 8.50 10.95 14.58
N GLY A 378 8.48 9.82 13.88
CA GLY A 378 9.38 9.56 12.77
C GLY A 378 9.06 10.45 11.55
N GLY A 379 10.07 10.73 10.74
CA GLY A 379 9.97 11.52 9.53
C GLY A 379 9.43 10.72 8.35
N ALA A 380 8.85 11.40 7.37
CA ALA A 380 8.39 10.75 6.14
C ALA A 380 9.57 10.41 5.23
N GLY A 381 9.48 9.29 4.50
CA GLY A 381 10.39 8.99 3.40
C GLY A 381 10.16 9.89 2.19
N GLY A 382 11.23 10.20 1.47
CA GLY A 382 11.20 10.96 0.24
C GLY A 382 10.61 10.16 -0.92
N ALA A 383 9.93 10.84 -1.83
CA ALA A 383 9.48 10.22 -3.09
C ALA A 383 10.66 10.12 -4.07
N GLY A 384 10.62 9.15 -4.97
CA GLY A 384 11.66 8.98 -6.00
C GLY A 384 11.36 7.84 -6.93
N GLU A 385 12.35 7.40 -7.70
CA GLU A 385 12.28 6.13 -8.43
C GLU A 385 12.01 4.98 -7.47
N HIS A 386 12.85 4.82 -6.46
CA HIS A 386 12.49 4.12 -5.23
C HIS A 386 12.11 5.16 -4.16
N GLY A 387 10.90 5.06 -3.63
CA GLY A 387 10.47 5.85 -2.48
C GLY A 387 11.14 5.36 -1.19
N GLY A 388 11.65 6.29 -0.39
CA GLY A 388 12.28 6.00 0.89
C GLY A 388 11.29 5.50 1.93
N ASN A 389 11.75 4.75 2.91
CA ASN A 389 10.95 4.30 4.04
C ASN A 389 10.66 5.45 5.01
N GLY A 390 9.54 5.37 5.72
CA GLY A 390 9.25 6.27 6.84
C GLY A 390 10.08 5.90 8.07
N GLY A 391 10.52 6.91 8.82
CA GLY A 391 11.26 6.73 10.06
C GLY A 391 10.38 6.21 11.19
N SER A 392 10.96 5.50 12.15
CA SER A 392 10.21 4.99 13.30
C SER A 392 9.90 6.07 14.32
N GLY A 393 8.80 5.95 15.05
CA GLY A 393 8.51 6.79 16.19
C GLY A 393 9.46 6.55 17.36
N GLY A 394 9.80 7.60 18.09
CA GLY A 394 10.65 7.53 19.27
C GLY A 394 9.98 6.79 20.42
N VAL A 395 10.80 6.12 21.25
CA VAL A 395 10.35 5.49 22.48
C VAL A 395 9.97 6.57 23.49
N ALA A 396 8.89 6.37 24.24
CA ALA A 396 8.50 7.28 25.30
C ALA A 396 9.33 7.07 26.58
N GLY A 397 9.42 8.11 27.40
CA GLY A 397 10.09 8.03 28.69
C GLY A 397 9.22 7.43 29.79
N ASP A 398 9.88 6.94 30.82
CA ASP A 398 9.30 6.32 31.99
C ASP A 398 8.89 7.34 33.05
N GLY A 399 7.94 6.98 33.91
CA GLY A 399 7.55 7.82 35.03
C GLY A 399 6.51 7.20 35.96
N THR A 400 5.91 8.02 36.82
CA THR A 400 4.73 7.63 37.62
C THR A 400 3.59 7.11 36.71
N ASN A 401 3.38 7.80 35.60
CA ASN A 401 2.78 7.25 34.38
C ASN A 401 3.83 7.31 33.25
N GLY A 402 3.83 6.29 32.39
CA GLY A 402 4.68 6.26 31.21
C GLY A 402 4.20 7.21 30.11
N GLY A 403 5.13 7.73 29.33
CA GLY A 403 4.83 8.56 28.17
C GLY A 403 4.26 7.76 26.99
N THR A 404 3.68 8.43 26.01
CA THR A 404 3.19 7.79 24.78
C THR A 404 4.29 7.65 23.73
N GLY A 405 4.42 6.50 23.09
CA GLY A 405 5.37 6.30 21.99
C GLY A 405 5.04 7.20 20.80
N GLY A 406 6.07 7.61 20.05
CA GLY A 406 5.92 8.44 18.87
C GLY A 406 5.26 7.71 17.69
N ALA A 407 4.59 8.44 16.80
CA ALA A 407 4.07 7.84 15.57
C ALA A 407 5.21 7.55 14.57
N GLY A 408 5.09 6.47 13.80
CA GLY A 408 5.95 6.21 12.64
C GLY A 408 5.63 7.15 11.48
N GLY A 409 6.63 7.44 10.65
CA GLY A 409 6.52 8.27 9.47
C GLY A 409 5.95 7.53 8.26
N GLN A 410 5.45 8.28 7.28
CA GLN A 410 4.91 7.70 6.05
C GLN A 410 6.04 7.24 5.13
N GLY A 411 5.84 6.15 4.41
CA GLY A 411 6.71 5.75 3.30
C GLY A 411 6.56 6.69 2.10
N GLY A 412 7.65 6.91 1.39
CA GLY A 412 7.72 7.71 0.16
C GLY A 412 7.10 7.00 -1.03
N ALA A 413 6.55 7.78 -1.95
CA ALA A 413 5.99 7.25 -3.18
C ALA A 413 7.09 6.83 -4.16
N SER A 414 6.86 5.74 -4.88
CA SER A 414 7.76 5.27 -5.94
C SER A 414 7.16 5.51 -7.31
N VAL A 415 7.97 5.99 -8.25
CA VAL A 415 7.59 6.03 -9.67
C VAL A 415 8.01 4.75 -10.40
N GLY A 416 7.44 4.47 -11.57
CA GLY A 416 7.88 3.32 -12.37
C GLY A 416 7.52 1.94 -11.78
N ALA A 417 8.42 0.97 -11.95
CA ALA A 417 8.20 -0.44 -11.62
C ALA A 417 8.74 -0.84 -10.23
N HIS A 418 8.70 0.08 -9.27
CA HIS A 418 9.23 -0.10 -7.92
C HIS A 418 8.12 -0.15 -6.86
N VAL A 419 8.38 -0.85 -5.77
CA VAL A 419 7.46 -0.89 -4.61
C VAL A 419 7.57 0.43 -3.86
N GLY A 420 6.45 0.95 -3.36
CA GLY A 420 6.44 2.15 -2.49
C GLY A 420 7.24 1.92 -1.21
N GLY A 421 7.78 3.00 -0.63
CA GLY A 421 8.51 2.91 0.64
C GLY A 421 7.64 2.35 1.78
N ALA A 422 8.22 1.62 2.72
CA ALA A 422 7.48 1.12 3.88
C ALA A 422 7.14 2.27 4.85
N GLY A 423 6.02 2.16 5.55
CA GLY A 423 5.71 3.04 6.68
C GLY A 423 6.58 2.71 7.89
N GLY A 424 6.97 3.72 8.66
CA GLY A 424 7.77 3.56 9.86
C GLY A 424 6.98 2.92 11.00
N ASN A 425 7.65 2.21 11.90
CA ASN A 425 7.00 1.61 13.06
C ASN A 425 6.65 2.66 14.11
N GLY A 426 5.57 2.45 14.87
CA GLY A 426 5.27 3.26 16.05
C GLY A 426 6.28 3.00 17.18
N GLY A 427 6.59 4.05 17.95
CA GLY A 427 7.46 3.97 19.11
C GLY A 427 6.81 3.27 20.30
N MET A 428 7.62 2.72 21.19
CA MET A 428 7.12 2.05 22.40
C MET A 428 6.65 3.07 23.44
N GLY A 429 5.60 2.75 24.19
CA GLY A 429 5.17 3.51 25.36
C GLY A 429 6.09 3.26 26.57
N GLY A 430 6.21 4.26 27.44
CA GLY A 430 7.09 4.20 28.61
C GLY A 430 6.49 3.40 29.78
N PHE A 431 7.33 3.02 30.73
CA PHE A 431 6.93 2.35 31.96
C PHE A 431 6.15 3.28 32.91
N GLY A 432 5.13 2.72 33.57
CA GLY A 432 4.31 3.40 34.59
C GLY A 432 4.53 2.81 35.99
N ALA A 433 5.25 3.53 36.83
CA ALA A 433 5.65 3.04 38.16
C ALA A 433 4.50 2.93 39.16
N THR A 434 3.53 3.84 39.10
CA THR A 434 2.44 3.90 40.09
C THR A 434 1.04 4.06 39.48
N GLY A 435 0.96 4.32 38.18
CA GLY A 435 -0.31 4.43 37.47
C GLY A 435 -0.33 3.62 36.18
N ASN A 436 -0.32 4.31 35.04
CA ASN A 436 -0.50 3.68 33.73
C ASN A 436 0.82 3.57 32.98
N GLY A 437 1.07 2.41 32.39
CA GLY A 437 2.02 2.29 31.31
C GLY A 437 1.61 3.15 30.12
N GLY A 438 2.60 3.65 29.39
CA GLY A 438 2.42 4.50 28.23
C GLY A 438 1.80 3.78 27.04
N ALA A 439 0.98 4.45 26.24
CA ALA A 439 0.49 3.85 25.00
C ALA A 439 1.60 3.77 23.95
N GLY A 440 1.61 2.71 23.13
CA GLY A 440 2.46 2.63 21.95
C GLY A 440 2.00 3.58 20.85
N GLY A 441 2.92 4.07 20.04
CA GLY A 441 2.63 4.96 18.91
C GLY A 441 2.03 4.23 17.72
N SER A 442 1.33 4.94 16.85
CA SER A 442 0.80 4.37 15.60
C SER A 442 1.91 4.12 14.58
N GLY A 443 1.82 3.03 13.81
CA GLY A 443 2.65 2.83 12.62
C GLY A 443 2.26 3.77 11.49
N GLY A 444 3.22 4.13 10.65
CA GLY A 444 3.05 4.97 9.48
C GLY A 444 2.46 4.21 8.29
N THR A 445 1.87 4.92 7.34
CA THR A 445 1.33 4.35 6.11
C THR A 445 2.45 4.03 5.14
N GLY A 446 2.32 2.94 4.38
CA GLY A 446 3.20 2.66 3.25
C GLY A 446 2.98 3.66 2.11
N GLY A 447 4.02 3.86 1.30
CA GLY A 447 4.01 4.73 0.14
C GLY A 447 3.26 4.13 -1.05
N ASP A 448 2.66 5.00 -1.85
CA ASP A 448 1.97 4.59 -3.08
C ASP A 448 2.98 4.28 -4.20
N SER A 449 2.58 3.47 -5.18
CA SER A 449 3.38 3.26 -6.38
C SER A 449 2.56 2.82 -7.59
N ASN A 450 3.24 2.67 -8.73
CA ASN A 450 2.67 2.14 -9.96
C ASN A 450 2.79 0.62 -10.11
N SER A 451 3.45 -0.11 -9.20
CA SER A 451 3.69 -1.55 -9.36
C SER A 451 3.69 -2.36 -8.07
N GLY A 452 3.45 -1.73 -6.92
CA GLY A 452 3.30 -2.39 -5.63
C GLY A 452 3.29 -1.40 -4.47
N GLY A 453 2.20 -1.32 -3.71
CA GLY A 453 2.14 -0.39 -2.58
C GLY A 453 3.11 -0.80 -1.46
N GLY A 454 3.71 0.18 -0.78
CA GLY A 454 4.56 -0.06 0.37
C GLY A 454 3.77 -0.65 1.55
N VAL A 455 4.42 -1.44 2.40
CA VAL A 455 3.77 -1.99 3.59
C VAL A 455 3.56 -0.91 4.65
N GLY A 456 2.45 -0.98 5.39
CA GLY A 456 2.22 -0.14 6.56
C GLY A 456 3.14 -0.55 7.72
N GLY A 457 3.60 0.42 8.50
CA GLY A 457 4.42 0.19 9.68
C GLY A 457 3.62 -0.45 10.82
N ASN A 458 4.28 -1.21 11.68
CA ASN A 458 3.63 -1.82 12.84
C ASN A 458 3.34 -0.78 13.92
N GLY A 459 2.28 -1.01 14.70
CA GLY A 459 2.03 -0.24 15.91
C GLY A 459 3.08 -0.51 16.98
N GLY A 460 3.42 0.53 17.75
CA GLY A 460 4.36 0.44 18.85
C GLY A 460 3.82 -0.35 20.04
N GLN A 461 4.71 -0.93 20.83
CA GLN A 461 4.30 -1.66 22.03
C GLN A 461 3.82 -0.70 23.12
N GLY A 462 2.78 -1.06 23.87
CA GLY A 462 2.41 -0.37 25.09
C GLY A 462 3.42 -0.64 26.20
N GLY A 463 3.71 0.36 27.02
CA GLY A 463 4.59 0.24 28.17
C GLY A 463 3.93 -0.50 29.32
N SER A 464 4.73 -1.20 30.12
CA SER A 464 4.24 -1.94 31.28
C SER A 464 4.05 -1.04 32.51
N GLY A 465 3.17 -1.45 33.41
CA GLY A 465 3.15 -0.97 34.79
C GLY A 465 4.20 -1.70 35.66
N ALA A 466 4.26 -1.37 36.95
CA ALA A 466 5.16 -1.96 37.95
C ALA A 466 4.84 -3.43 38.30
N THR A 467 4.94 -4.34 37.33
CA THR A 467 4.56 -5.76 37.44
C THR A 467 5.34 -6.57 38.49
N SER A 468 6.46 -6.05 39.00
CA SER A 468 7.24 -6.67 40.07
C SER A 468 6.77 -6.28 41.48
N ASP A 469 5.89 -5.29 41.62
CA ASP A 469 5.38 -4.80 42.91
C ASP A 469 3.87 -5.06 43.01
N PRO A 470 3.44 -6.18 43.63
CA PRO A 470 2.03 -6.51 43.72
C PRO A 470 1.23 -5.56 44.62
N GLU A 471 1.87 -4.72 45.42
CA GLU A 471 1.16 -3.79 46.33
C GLU A 471 0.64 -2.55 45.59
N VAL A 472 1.17 -2.25 44.41
CA VAL A 472 0.83 -1.07 43.61
C VAL A 472 -0.13 -1.45 42.49
N ALA A 473 -1.30 -0.81 42.43
CA ALA A 473 -2.28 -1.06 41.36
C ALA A 473 -1.93 -0.28 40.10
N THR A 474 -1.46 -0.97 39.06
CA THR A 474 -1.09 -0.38 37.76
C THR A 474 -1.92 -0.94 36.62
N THR A 475 -2.05 -0.13 35.56
CA THR A 475 -2.64 -0.57 34.28
C THR A 475 -1.57 -0.53 33.20
N GLY A 476 -1.41 -1.61 32.44
CA GLY A 476 -0.52 -1.64 31.29
C GLY A 476 -0.99 -0.71 30.17
N GLY A 477 -0.05 -0.16 29.41
CA GLY A 477 -0.32 0.73 28.30
C GLY A 477 -0.93 0.01 27.10
N ALA A 478 -1.79 0.68 26.34
CA ALA A 478 -2.35 0.13 25.12
C ALA A 478 -1.27 0.00 24.01
N GLY A 479 -1.36 -1.02 23.18
CA GLY A 479 -0.57 -1.11 21.96
C GLY A 479 -1.02 -0.10 20.91
N GLY A 480 -0.08 0.38 20.08
CA GLY A 480 -0.37 1.31 18.99
C GLY A 480 -1.06 0.65 17.81
N SER A 481 -1.79 1.42 17.01
CA SER A 481 -2.38 0.90 15.77
C SER A 481 -1.34 0.68 14.67
N GLY A 482 -1.46 -0.38 13.88
CA GLY A 482 -0.70 -0.55 12.65
C GLY A 482 -1.09 0.47 11.57
N GLY A 483 -0.14 0.83 10.72
CA GLY A 483 -0.34 1.76 9.61
C GLY A 483 -0.98 1.09 8.39
N ALA A 484 -1.61 1.88 7.53
CA ALA A 484 -2.21 1.36 6.29
C ALA A 484 -1.13 1.00 5.25
N GLY A 485 -1.37 -0.01 4.44
CA GLY A 485 -0.55 -0.26 3.25
C GLY A 485 -0.80 0.77 2.16
N GLY A 486 0.24 1.07 1.38
CA GLY A 486 0.17 1.98 0.23
C GLY A 486 -0.61 1.39 -0.95
N SER A 487 -1.05 2.25 -1.85
CA SER A 487 -1.84 1.86 -3.03
C SER A 487 -0.94 1.49 -4.20
N SER A 488 -1.43 0.62 -5.08
CA SER A 488 -0.85 0.39 -6.41
C SER A 488 -1.78 0.91 -7.52
N ASN A 489 -1.32 1.88 -8.30
CA ASN A 489 -2.13 2.63 -9.26
C ASN A 489 -1.96 2.20 -10.73
N ALA A 490 -1.04 1.28 -11.02
CA ALA A 490 -0.82 0.73 -12.35
C ALA A 490 -0.27 -0.72 -12.29
N GLY A 491 -0.14 -1.36 -13.46
CA GLY A 491 0.51 -2.66 -13.60
C GLY A 491 -0.16 -3.82 -12.85
N ASN A 492 0.48 -4.99 -12.84
CA ASN A 492 -0.03 -6.17 -12.12
C ASN A 492 0.35 -6.15 -10.61
N GLY A 493 0.64 -4.96 -10.08
CA GLY A 493 1.21 -4.74 -8.76
C GLY A 493 0.18 -4.84 -7.64
N THR A 494 0.54 -5.45 -6.50
CA THR A 494 -0.36 -5.61 -5.36
C THR A 494 -0.39 -4.37 -4.46
N GLY A 495 -1.53 -4.07 -3.85
CA GLY A 495 -1.60 -3.08 -2.77
C GLY A 495 -0.74 -3.53 -1.59
N GLY A 496 -0.17 -2.59 -0.85
CA GLY A 496 0.68 -2.88 0.30
C GLY A 496 -0.11 -3.52 1.44
N ALA A 497 0.50 -4.41 2.22
CA ALA A 497 -0.15 -4.94 3.42
C ALA A 497 -0.25 -3.86 4.51
N GLY A 498 -1.33 -3.89 5.30
CA GLY A 498 -1.42 -3.09 6.53
C GLY A 498 -0.46 -3.63 7.60
N GLY A 499 0.07 -2.75 8.43
CA GLY A 499 0.94 -3.11 9.55
C GLY A 499 0.15 -3.77 10.69
N ASN A 500 0.81 -4.57 11.50
CA ASN A 500 0.18 -5.22 12.65
C ASN A 500 -0.02 -4.22 13.79
N GLY A 501 -1.05 -4.44 14.61
CA GLY A 501 -1.24 -3.73 15.87
C GLY A 501 -0.13 -4.06 16.87
N GLY A 502 0.29 -3.07 17.65
CA GLY A 502 1.29 -3.24 18.70
C GLY A 502 0.76 -4.08 19.87
N ALA A 503 1.64 -4.85 20.50
CA ALA A 503 1.32 -5.54 21.73
C ALA A 503 1.08 -4.52 22.86
N ALA A 504 0.16 -4.81 23.77
CA ALA A 504 -0.05 -3.98 24.95
C ALA A 504 0.96 -4.33 26.06
N GLY A 505 1.14 -3.40 27.00
CA GLY A 505 1.92 -3.61 28.20
C GLY A 505 1.15 -4.37 29.28
N ASP A 506 1.89 -5.02 30.17
CA ASP A 506 1.33 -5.69 31.34
C ASP A 506 1.11 -4.69 32.48
N GLY A 507 0.16 -4.95 33.38
CA GLY A 507 -0.02 -4.20 34.62
C GLY A 507 -0.29 -5.15 35.78
N THR A 508 -0.15 -4.68 37.01
CA THR A 508 -0.44 -5.48 38.22
C THR A 508 -1.94 -5.73 38.36
N LEU A 509 -2.76 -4.68 38.30
CA LEU A 509 -4.21 -4.82 38.34
C LEU A 509 -4.77 -5.15 36.96
N ARG A 510 -4.40 -4.40 35.93
CA ARG A 510 -5.00 -4.52 34.59
C ARG A 510 -3.95 -4.52 33.49
N GLY A 511 -4.07 -5.44 32.54
CA GLY A 511 -3.28 -5.40 31.31
C GLY A 511 -3.79 -4.38 30.29
N GLY A 512 -2.90 -3.86 29.45
CA GLY A 512 -3.28 -2.97 28.37
C GLY A 512 -4.05 -3.67 27.25
N ASN A 513 -4.78 -2.89 26.44
CA ASN A 513 -5.44 -3.42 25.25
C ASN A 513 -4.46 -3.47 24.06
N GLY A 514 -4.52 -4.54 23.28
CA GLY A 514 -3.74 -4.66 22.05
C GLY A 514 -4.14 -3.63 21.00
N GLY A 515 -3.20 -3.19 20.18
CA GLY A 515 -3.45 -2.23 19.11
C GLY A 515 -4.23 -2.82 17.94
N SER A 516 -4.95 -2.01 17.18
CA SER A 516 -5.62 -2.48 15.96
C SER A 516 -4.63 -2.67 14.80
N GLY A 517 -4.83 -3.69 13.97
CA GLY A 517 -4.12 -3.83 12.70
C GLY A 517 -4.52 -2.76 11.68
N GLY A 518 -3.59 -2.41 10.79
CA GLY A 518 -3.79 -1.43 9.73
C GLY A 518 -4.52 -2.02 8.52
N SER A 519 -5.16 -1.17 7.72
CA SER A 519 -5.83 -1.61 6.49
C SER A 519 -4.84 -1.92 5.38
N GLY A 520 -5.12 -2.93 4.55
CA GLY A 520 -4.40 -3.19 3.32
C GLY A 520 -4.69 -2.13 2.25
N GLY A 521 -3.70 -1.90 1.38
CA GLY A 521 -3.75 -0.92 0.31
C GLY A 521 -4.60 -1.35 -0.88
N TYR A 522 -5.14 -0.36 -1.59
CA TYR A 522 -5.88 -0.57 -2.84
C TYR A 522 -4.93 -0.98 -3.97
N SER A 523 -5.45 -1.74 -4.94
CA SER A 523 -4.79 -1.96 -6.22
C SER A 523 -5.73 -1.72 -7.38
N SER A 524 -5.30 -0.99 -8.42
CA SER A 524 -6.11 -0.77 -9.62
C SER A 524 -6.18 -1.97 -10.56
N ALA A 525 -5.19 -2.88 -10.51
CA ALA A 525 -5.07 -3.99 -11.46
C ALA A 525 -4.53 -5.30 -10.85
N GLY A 526 -3.61 -5.23 -9.89
CA GLY A 526 -3.19 -6.38 -9.08
C GLY A 526 -4.10 -6.64 -7.87
N GLY A 527 -3.65 -7.51 -6.98
CA GLY A 527 -4.41 -7.87 -5.78
C GLY A 527 -4.42 -6.76 -4.73
N GLY A 528 -5.50 -6.65 -3.97
CA GLY A 528 -5.54 -5.77 -2.80
C GLY A 528 -4.61 -6.27 -1.69
N GLY A 529 -4.03 -5.35 -0.91
CA GLY A 529 -3.15 -5.72 0.20
C GLY A 529 -3.91 -6.36 1.35
N ASN A 530 -3.29 -7.26 2.11
CA ASN A 530 -3.94 -7.82 3.30
C ASN A 530 -4.02 -6.78 4.44
N GLY A 531 -5.05 -6.84 5.27
CA GLY A 531 -5.09 -6.11 6.53
C GLY A 531 -4.14 -6.73 7.55
N GLY A 532 -3.56 -5.90 8.41
CA GLY A 532 -2.68 -6.35 9.48
C GLY A 532 -3.44 -7.01 10.62
N ASP A 533 -2.76 -7.88 11.38
CA ASP A 533 -3.36 -8.53 12.55
C ASP A 533 -3.47 -7.57 13.73
N GLY A 534 -4.42 -7.84 14.63
CA GLY A 534 -4.51 -7.14 15.91
C GLY A 534 -3.33 -7.48 16.82
N GLY A 535 -2.97 -6.54 17.69
CA GLY A 535 -1.91 -6.69 18.66
C GLY A 535 -2.31 -7.53 19.87
N ALA A 536 -1.33 -8.22 20.47
CA ALA A 536 -1.56 -9.02 21.67
C ALA A 536 -1.99 -8.15 22.86
N ALA A 537 -2.93 -8.66 23.65
CA ALA A 537 -3.34 -8.04 24.90
C ALA A 537 -2.28 -8.18 26.00
N GLY A 538 -2.20 -7.19 26.87
CA GLY A 538 -1.38 -7.23 28.08
C GLY A 538 -2.09 -7.98 29.21
N LYS A 539 -1.32 -8.51 30.16
CA LYS A 539 -1.81 -9.27 31.32
C LYS A 539 -2.00 -8.37 32.54
N GLY A 540 -2.98 -8.71 33.36
CA GLY A 540 -3.04 -8.29 34.77
C GLY A 540 -2.28 -9.32 35.62
N VAL A 541 -1.10 -9.02 36.14
CA VAL A 541 -0.26 -10.03 36.82
C VAL A 541 -0.70 -10.34 38.26
N GLY A 542 -1.57 -9.52 38.85
CA GLY A 542 -2.10 -9.65 40.20
C GLY A 542 -1.70 -8.46 41.07
N TRP A 543 -2.68 -7.67 41.51
CA TRP A 543 -2.53 -6.63 42.53
C TRP A 543 -3.12 -7.14 43.86
N ASP A 544 -2.31 -7.11 44.92
CA ASP A 544 -2.71 -7.50 46.26
C ASP A 544 -3.16 -6.28 47.07
N ASP A 545 -4.43 -6.25 47.45
CA ASP A 545 -4.99 -5.18 48.30
C ASP A 545 -4.77 -5.42 49.81
N GLY A 546 -4.01 -6.45 50.16
CA GLY A 546 -3.77 -6.93 51.52
C GLY A 546 -4.76 -8.01 51.97
N SER A 547 -5.79 -8.31 51.17
CA SER A 547 -6.79 -9.35 51.42
C SER A 547 -7.02 -10.28 50.24
N THR A 548 -7.02 -9.74 49.03
CA THR A 548 -7.38 -10.41 47.78
C THR A 548 -6.44 -9.96 46.68
N VAL A 549 -6.02 -10.91 45.84
CA VAL A 549 -5.25 -10.60 44.64
C VAL A 549 -6.21 -10.41 43.47
N TRP A 550 -6.28 -9.20 42.93
CA TRP A 550 -7.15 -8.82 41.82
C TRP A 550 -6.39 -8.76 40.50
N SER A 551 -6.99 -9.22 39.41
CA SER A 551 -6.37 -9.16 38.09
C SER A 551 -7.41 -9.04 36.97
N ILE A 552 -7.13 -8.20 35.97
CA ILE A 552 -7.93 -8.03 34.77
C ILE A 552 -7.02 -8.16 33.55
N GLY A 553 -7.28 -9.14 32.69
CA GLY A 553 -6.64 -9.25 31.39
C GLY A 553 -7.04 -8.11 30.46
N GLY A 554 -6.11 -7.63 29.64
CA GLY A 554 -6.40 -6.68 28.58
C GLY A 554 -7.17 -7.30 27.42
N ASN A 555 -7.83 -6.46 26.62
CA ASN A 555 -8.53 -6.91 25.42
C ASN A 555 -7.57 -7.05 24.23
N GLY A 556 -7.80 -8.05 23.38
CA GLY A 556 -7.03 -8.24 22.15
C GLY A 556 -7.33 -7.14 21.12
N GLY A 557 -6.33 -6.78 20.33
CA GLY A 557 -6.49 -5.83 19.23
C GLY A 557 -7.35 -6.37 18.10
N SER A 558 -8.08 -5.50 17.41
CA SER A 558 -8.85 -5.87 16.21
C SER A 558 -7.94 -5.99 14.98
N GLY A 559 -8.24 -6.94 14.08
CA GLY A 559 -7.58 -7.03 12.78
C GLY A 559 -8.00 -5.90 11.82
N GLY A 560 -7.11 -5.53 10.92
CA GLY A 560 -7.32 -4.51 9.90
C GLY A 560 -8.09 -5.04 8.68
N ALA A 561 -8.76 -4.16 7.94
CA ALA A 561 -9.47 -4.54 6.73
C ALA A 561 -8.52 -4.84 5.57
N GLY A 562 -8.85 -5.82 4.73
CA GLY A 562 -8.15 -6.07 3.47
C GLY A 562 -8.46 -5.00 2.41
N GLY A 563 -7.46 -4.69 1.59
CA GLY A 563 -7.53 -3.72 0.50
C GLY A 563 -8.33 -4.25 -0.69
N ALA A 564 -8.96 -3.34 -1.44
CA ALA A 564 -9.74 -3.72 -2.62
C ALA A 564 -8.86 -3.86 -3.88
N ALA A 565 -9.27 -4.75 -4.78
CA ALA A 565 -8.72 -4.88 -6.14
C ALA A 565 -9.71 -4.30 -7.15
N GLY A 566 -9.29 -3.29 -7.92
CA GLY A 566 -10.08 -2.68 -8.99
C GLY A 566 -10.10 -3.48 -10.29
N GLY A 567 -9.10 -4.33 -10.51
CA GLY A 567 -8.97 -5.19 -11.69
C GLY A 567 -9.17 -6.69 -11.40
N PRO A 568 -8.86 -7.58 -12.37
CA PRO A 568 -9.17 -9.00 -12.29
C PRO A 568 -8.20 -9.78 -11.38
N ALA A 569 -8.10 -9.35 -10.13
CA ALA A 569 -7.23 -9.91 -9.11
C ALA A 569 -7.96 -10.02 -7.75
N ASN A 570 -7.38 -10.76 -6.81
CA ASN A 570 -8.05 -11.02 -5.54
C ASN A 570 -8.11 -9.77 -4.65
N GLY A 571 -9.23 -9.61 -3.95
CA GLY A 571 -9.28 -8.68 -2.81
C GLY A 571 -8.36 -9.17 -1.70
N GLY A 572 -7.78 -8.25 -0.93
CA GLY A 572 -6.92 -8.59 0.20
C GLY A 572 -7.71 -9.20 1.35
N ASN A 573 -7.11 -10.10 2.12
CA ASN A 573 -7.76 -10.69 3.29
C ASN A 573 -7.80 -9.70 4.45
N GLY A 574 -8.82 -9.78 5.30
CA GLY A 574 -8.84 -9.07 6.58
C GLY A 574 -7.90 -9.73 7.59
N GLY A 575 -7.26 -8.93 8.44
CA GLY A 575 -6.38 -9.42 9.50
C GLY A 575 -7.14 -10.10 10.64
N ALA A 576 -6.49 -10.98 11.37
CA ALA A 576 -7.07 -11.64 12.54
C ALA A 576 -7.15 -10.69 13.74
N GLY A 577 -8.20 -10.85 14.55
CA GLY A 577 -8.25 -10.27 15.88
C GLY A 577 -7.37 -11.05 16.85
N ALA A 578 -6.69 -10.37 17.75
CA ALA A 578 -5.84 -11.02 18.75
C ALA A 578 -6.66 -11.56 19.93
N ALA A 579 -6.11 -12.54 20.62
CA ALA A 579 -6.72 -13.05 21.85
C ALA A 579 -6.65 -12.01 22.98
N GLY A 580 -7.69 -12.00 23.83
CA GLY A 580 -7.67 -11.30 25.11
C GLY A 580 -6.74 -12.01 26.10
N ALA A 581 -6.13 -11.26 27.00
CA ALA A 581 -5.21 -11.84 27.97
C ALA A 581 -5.99 -12.57 29.06
N SER A 582 -5.44 -13.69 29.53
CA SER A 582 -5.98 -14.34 30.72
C SER A 582 -5.63 -13.53 31.96
N GLY A 583 -6.56 -13.52 32.92
CA GLY A 583 -6.29 -13.03 34.26
C GLY A 583 -5.31 -13.94 35.02
N ALA A 584 -4.75 -13.43 36.12
CA ALA A 584 -3.88 -14.18 37.00
C ALA A 584 -4.61 -15.38 37.62
N VAL A 585 -3.86 -16.40 38.01
CA VAL A 585 -4.37 -17.63 38.65
C VAL A 585 -3.61 -17.90 39.94
N GLY A 586 -4.27 -18.54 40.91
CA GLY A 586 -3.65 -18.87 42.20
C GLY A 586 -4.65 -18.89 43.34
N ALA A 587 -4.19 -19.28 44.53
CA ALA A 587 -4.99 -19.22 45.74
C ALA A 587 -5.25 -17.76 46.14
N GLY A 588 -6.51 -17.42 46.46
CA GLY A 588 -6.89 -16.04 46.83
C GLY A 588 -6.95 -15.06 45.66
N VAL A 589 -6.84 -15.54 44.41
CA VAL A 589 -6.86 -14.70 43.21
C VAL A 589 -8.28 -14.61 42.64
N VAL A 590 -8.77 -13.38 42.46
CA VAL A 590 -10.03 -13.06 41.78
C VAL A 590 -9.69 -12.31 40.49
N SER A 591 -9.90 -12.97 39.35
CA SER A 591 -9.48 -12.43 38.06
C SER A 591 -10.52 -12.53 36.95
N ILE A 592 -10.46 -11.59 36.02
CA ILE A 592 -11.25 -11.54 34.80
C ILE A 592 -10.31 -11.64 33.60
N GLY A 593 -10.65 -12.51 32.65
CA GLY A 593 -9.98 -12.54 31.35
C GLY A 593 -10.48 -11.42 30.44
N GLY A 594 -9.59 -10.88 29.60
CA GLY A 594 -9.95 -9.85 28.62
C GLY A 594 -10.66 -10.40 27.40
N ASN A 595 -11.35 -9.54 26.66
CA ASN A 595 -12.09 -9.93 25.46
C ASN A 595 -11.16 -10.13 24.26
N GLY A 596 -11.51 -11.03 23.35
CA GLY A 596 -10.83 -11.18 22.06
C GLY A 596 -11.14 -10.03 21.11
N GLY A 597 -10.17 -9.65 20.29
CA GLY A 597 -10.34 -8.63 19.26
C GLY A 597 -11.17 -9.13 18.08
N ALA A 598 -11.88 -8.22 17.41
CA ALA A 598 -12.62 -8.57 16.19
C ALA A 598 -11.67 -8.81 15.00
N GLY A 599 -12.02 -9.71 14.09
CA GLY A 599 -11.33 -9.88 12.81
C GLY A 599 -11.70 -8.77 11.82
N GLY A 600 -10.76 -8.43 10.94
CA GLY A 600 -10.94 -7.41 9.91
C GLY A 600 -11.76 -7.91 8.72
N GLY A 601 -12.46 -7.00 8.03
CA GLY A 601 -13.21 -7.35 6.82
C GLY A 601 -12.29 -7.67 5.62
N GLY A 602 -12.70 -8.57 4.74
CA GLY A 602 -12.04 -8.85 3.47
C GLY A 602 -12.26 -7.74 2.44
N GLY A 603 -11.28 -7.53 1.58
CA GLY A 603 -11.31 -6.54 0.51
C GLY A 603 -12.16 -6.97 -0.68
N SER A 604 -12.75 -6.00 -1.37
CA SER A 604 -13.57 -6.28 -2.57
C SER A 604 -12.71 -6.55 -3.81
N THR A 605 -13.31 -7.10 -4.87
CA THR A 605 -12.64 -7.27 -6.19
C THR A 605 -13.54 -6.87 -7.36
N GLY A 606 -12.94 -6.27 -8.40
CA GLY A 606 -13.55 -5.96 -9.70
C GLY A 606 -13.15 -6.95 -10.78
N GLY A 607 -13.82 -8.11 -10.84
CA GLY A 607 -13.60 -9.14 -11.85
C GLY A 607 -12.48 -10.12 -11.54
N GLY A 608 -11.92 -10.13 -10.34
CA GLY A 608 -10.93 -11.14 -9.94
C GLY A 608 -11.56 -12.51 -9.62
N PRO A 609 -10.73 -13.54 -9.36
CA PRO A 609 -11.23 -14.88 -9.04
C PRO A 609 -12.05 -14.91 -7.74
N ALA A 610 -11.61 -14.18 -6.70
CA ALA A 610 -12.31 -14.10 -5.41
C ALA A 610 -12.05 -12.79 -4.66
N ALA A 611 -13.07 -12.30 -3.96
CA ALA A 611 -12.89 -11.25 -2.96
C ALA A 611 -12.18 -11.80 -1.70
N GLY A 612 -11.66 -10.89 -0.89
CA GLY A 612 -10.89 -11.21 0.31
C GLY A 612 -11.72 -11.92 1.38
N VAL A 613 -11.06 -12.81 2.13
CA VAL A 613 -11.66 -13.51 3.27
C VAL A 613 -11.65 -12.59 4.49
N GLY A 614 -12.71 -12.59 5.30
CA GLY A 614 -12.74 -11.90 6.58
C GLY A 614 -11.84 -12.59 7.62
N GLY A 615 -11.14 -11.80 8.42
CA GLY A 615 -10.26 -12.31 9.47
C GLY A 615 -11.04 -12.97 10.61
N SER A 616 -10.44 -13.94 11.29
CA SER A 616 -11.05 -14.55 12.48
C SER A 616 -11.01 -13.60 13.68
N GLY A 617 -12.04 -13.65 14.53
CA GLY A 617 -12.00 -13.02 15.85
C GLY A 617 -11.10 -13.77 16.82
N GLY A 618 -10.47 -13.04 17.73
CA GLY A 618 -9.59 -13.59 18.76
C GLY A 618 -10.37 -14.27 19.89
N ALA A 619 -9.74 -15.22 20.58
CA ALA A 619 -10.36 -15.83 21.75
C ALA A 619 -10.40 -14.87 22.95
N GLY A 620 -11.40 -15.01 23.80
CA GLY A 620 -11.43 -14.39 25.12
C GLY A 620 -10.44 -15.05 26.09
N GLY A 621 -9.87 -14.27 26.98
CA GLY A 621 -8.97 -14.73 28.03
C GLY A 621 -9.70 -15.48 29.14
N ASN A 622 -9.01 -16.41 29.79
CA ASN A 622 -9.56 -17.08 30.97
C ASN A 622 -9.47 -16.19 32.21
N GLY A 623 -10.36 -16.36 33.18
CA GLY A 623 -10.21 -15.74 34.50
C GLY A 623 -10.66 -16.69 35.61
N THR A 624 -10.23 -16.45 36.84
CA THR A 624 -10.67 -17.27 37.97
C THR A 624 -12.14 -16.99 38.31
N ALA A 625 -12.60 -15.75 38.15
CA ALA A 625 -13.98 -15.34 38.36
C ALA A 625 -14.77 -15.26 37.06
N SER A 626 -14.27 -14.52 36.06
CA SER A 626 -14.93 -14.44 34.76
C SER A 626 -14.00 -14.65 33.58
N GLY A 627 -14.49 -15.37 32.57
CA GLY A 627 -13.84 -15.43 31.26
C GLY A 627 -14.25 -14.25 30.39
N GLY A 628 -13.35 -13.79 29.52
CA GLY A 628 -13.63 -12.75 28.53
C GLY A 628 -14.39 -13.29 27.33
N ASP A 629 -15.09 -12.42 26.62
CA ASP A 629 -15.83 -12.79 25.41
C ASP A 629 -14.89 -13.01 24.21
N GLY A 630 -15.27 -13.89 23.30
CA GLY A 630 -14.60 -14.07 22.02
C GLY A 630 -14.92 -12.94 21.04
N GLY A 631 -13.94 -12.55 20.24
CA GLY A 631 -14.09 -11.51 19.21
C GLY A 631 -14.94 -11.98 18.03
N ALA A 632 -15.65 -11.05 17.39
CA ALA A 632 -16.40 -11.35 16.17
C ALA A 632 -15.46 -11.61 14.98
N GLY A 633 -15.85 -12.50 14.07
CA GLY A 633 -15.19 -12.65 12.77
C GLY A 633 -15.53 -11.51 11.82
N GLY A 634 -14.58 -11.15 10.96
CA GLY A 634 -14.74 -10.11 9.95
C GLY A 634 -15.62 -10.55 8.78
N THR A 635 -16.25 -9.60 8.10
CA THR A 635 -17.06 -9.89 6.90
C THR A 635 -16.17 -10.28 5.71
N GLY A 636 -16.64 -11.16 4.84
CA GLY A 636 -16.01 -11.41 3.54
C GLY A 636 -16.20 -10.21 2.60
N GLY A 637 -15.26 -10.04 1.66
CA GLY A 637 -15.30 -8.95 0.69
C GLY A 637 -16.34 -9.16 -0.41
N GLU A 638 -16.79 -8.07 -1.03
CA GLU A 638 -17.75 -8.12 -2.13
C GLU A 638 -17.07 -8.44 -3.47
N GLY A 639 -17.66 -9.32 -4.26
CA GLY A 639 -17.23 -9.65 -5.62
C GLY A 639 -18.06 -8.91 -6.66
N TYR A 640 -17.44 -8.06 -7.48
CA TYR A 640 -18.11 -7.36 -8.59
C TYR A 640 -17.69 -7.96 -9.93
N ALA A 641 -18.63 -8.14 -10.85
CA ALA A 641 -18.29 -8.58 -12.21
C ALA A 641 -17.53 -7.51 -12.99
N GLY A 642 -16.43 -7.91 -13.62
CA GLY A 642 -15.71 -7.13 -14.62
C GLY A 642 -16.24 -7.39 -16.03
N LEU A 643 -15.64 -6.75 -17.03
CA LEU A 643 -16.07 -6.86 -18.43
C LEU A 643 -15.90 -8.28 -19.02
N SER A 644 -15.02 -9.12 -18.44
CA SER A 644 -14.69 -10.46 -18.96
C SER A 644 -14.68 -11.59 -17.92
N THR A 645 -14.66 -11.28 -16.62
CA THR A 645 -14.49 -12.26 -15.54
C THR A 645 -15.42 -11.96 -14.37
N LYS A 646 -15.96 -13.04 -13.78
CA LYS A 646 -16.90 -12.98 -12.65
C LYS A 646 -16.14 -13.21 -11.35
N ALA A 647 -16.57 -12.57 -10.26
CA ALA A 647 -15.88 -12.63 -8.99
C ALA A 647 -16.73 -13.24 -7.88
N ASN A 648 -16.16 -14.22 -7.17
CA ASN A 648 -16.80 -14.80 -5.99
C ASN A 648 -16.76 -13.83 -4.81
N GLY A 649 -17.82 -13.84 -4.00
CA GLY A 649 -17.83 -13.16 -2.71
C GLY A 649 -16.90 -13.86 -1.71
N GLY A 650 -16.32 -13.07 -0.81
CA GLY A 650 -15.35 -13.55 0.19
C GLY A 650 -16.04 -14.32 1.31
N VAL A 651 -15.34 -15.29 1.90
CA VAL A 651 -15.85 -16.03 3.07
C VAL A 651 -15.77 -15.14 4.32
N GLY A 652 -16.78 -15.19 5.18
CA GLY A 652 -16.75 -14.51 6.48
C GLY A 652 -15.82 -15.21 7.48
N GLY A 653 -15.15 -14.44 8.32
CA GLY A 653 -14.24 -14.95 9.35
C GLY A 653 -14.98 -15.66 10.48
N ASN A 654 -14.31 -16.61 11.14
CA ASN A 654 -14.89 -17.28 12.31
C ASN A 654 -14.86 -16.37 13.55
N GLY A 655 -15.84 -16.49 14.42
CA GLY A 655 -15.82 -15.89 15.75
C GLY A 655 -14.85 -16.62 16.69
N GLY A 656 -14.25 -15.89 17.62
CA GLY A 656 -13.34 -16.42 18.62
C GLY A 656 -14.07 -17.14 19.76
N ALA A 657 -13.40 -18.09 20.41
CA ALA A 657 -13.95 -18.76 21.59
C ALA A 657 -14.06 -17.80 22.78
N GLY A 658 -15.07 -17.98 23.63
CA GLY A 658 -15.15 -17.35 24.94
C GLY A 658 -14.18 -17.97 25.93
N GLY A 659 -13.68 -17.18 26.87
CA GLY A 659 -12.76 -17.59 27.91
C GLY A 659 -13.44 -18.35 29.05
N ASN A 660 -12.69 -19.20 29.74
CA ASN A 660 -13.19 -20.00 30.84
C ASN A 660 -13.26 -19.18 32.15
N SER A 661 -14.20 -19.54 33.02
CA SER A 661 -14.25 -19.12 34.42
C SER A 661 -13.77 -20.25 35.34
N GLY A 662 -12.85 -19.93 36.25
CA GLY A 662 -12.38 -20.82 37.32
C GLY A 662 -13.39 -21.04 38.46
N GLY A 663 -14.57 -20.41 38.43
CA GLY A 663 -15.63 -20.61 39.42
C GLY A 663 -15.45 -19.85 40.74
N VAL A 664 -14.48 -18.94 40.82
CA VAL A 664 -14.28 -18.08 41.99
C VAL A 664 -15.39 -17.03 42.02
N VAL A 665 -16.04 -16.89 43.18
CA VAL A 665 -17.08 -15.87 43.38
C VAL A 665 -16.42 -14.53 43.64
N THR A 666 -16.81 -13.51 42.87
CA THR A 666 -16.39 -12.13 43.10
C THR A 666 -16.93 -11.61 44.45
N PRO A 667 -16.05 -11.25 45.41
CA PRO A 667 -16.47 -10.63 46.67
C PRO A 667 -17.08 -9.22 46.45
N GLY A 668 -17.96 -8.79 47.36
CA GLY A 668 -18.49 -7.42 47.35
C GLY A 668 -17.40 -6.39 47.67
N GLY A 669 -17.44 -5.24 46.97
CA GLY A 669 -16.46 -4.15 47.17
C GLY A 669 -15.19 -4.26 46.32
N GLY A 670 -15.15 -5.17 45.35
CA GLY A 670 -14.02 -5.29 44.43
C GLY A 670 -13.80 -4.09 43.49
N PRO A 671 -12.65 -4.04 42.79
CA PRO A 671 -12.34 -2.97 41.84
C PRO A 671 -13.35 -2.83 40.70
N SER A 672 -13.41 -1.65 40.09
CA SER A 672 -14.31 -1.40 38.94
C SER A 672 -14.02 -2.38 37.79
N GLY A 673 -15.09 -2.99 37.26
CA GLY A 673 -15.01 -4.00 36.21
C GLY A 673 -15.31 -5.42 36.70
N PHE A 674 -15.30 -5.65 38.01
CA PHE A 674 -15.73 -6.92 38.59
C PHE A 674 -17.24 -6.98 38.78
N GLY A 675 -17.84 -8.06 38.30
CA GLY A 675 -19.28 -8.35 38.39
C GLY A 675 -19.54 -9.78 38.87
N THR A 676 -20.77 -10.25 38.67
CA THR A 676 -21.11 -11.66 38.91
C THR A 676 -20.25 -12.56 38.05
N SER A 677 -19.65 -13.59 38.64
CA SER A 677 -18.79 -14.55 37.95
C SER A 677 -19.52 -15.23 36.80
N HIS A 678 -18.92 -15.23 35.61
CA HIS A 678 -19.49 -15.84 34.40
C HIS A 678 -18.40 -16.38 33.47
N ALA A 679 -18.67 -17.45 32.73
CA ALA A 679 -17.82 -17.80 31.60
C ALA A 679 -18.03 -16.83 30.43
N GLY A 680 -17.06 -16.75 29.52
CA GLY A 680 -17.12 -15.86 28.36
C GLY A 680 -18.01 -16.41 27.25
N THR A 681 -18.67 -15.52 26.52
CA THR A 681 -19.46 -15.87 25.33
C THR A 681 -18.57 -16.04 24.11
N GLY A 682 -18.95 -16.93 23.20
CA GLY A 682 -18.28 -17.08 21.90
C GLY A 682 -18.62 -15.93 20.96
N GLY A 683 -17.64 -15.47 20.18
CA GLY A 683 -17.82 -14.40 19.20
C GLY A 683 -18.69 -14.84 18.02
N ALA A 684 -19.40 -13.90 17.40
CA ALA A 684 -20.17 -14.18 16.18
C ALA A 684 -19.25 -14.43 14.97
N GLY A 685 -19.67 -15.30 14.06
CA GLY A 685 -19.04 -15.44 12.75
C GLY A 685 -19.41 -14.26 11.83
N GLY A 686 -18.47 -13.86 10.97
CA GLY A 686 -18.65 -12.80 10.01
C GLY A 686 -19.55 -13.22 8.84
N ALA A 687 -20.25 -12.26 8.24
CA ALA A 687 -21.04 -12.53 7.03
C ALA A 687 -20.14 -12.83 5.83
N GLY A 688 -20.60 -13.71 4.93
CA GLY A 688 -19.99 -13.89 3.62
C GLY A 688 -20.32 -12.71 2.70
N GLY A 689 -19.38 -12.33 1.84
CA GLY A 689 -19.57 -11.27 0.86
C GLY A 689 -20.47 -11.72 -0.29
N ASN A 690 -21.20 -10.78 -0.90
CA ASN A 690 -22.03 -11.07 -2.05
C ASN A 690 -21.20 -11.10 -3.33
N SER A 691 -21.79 -11.66 -4.38
CA SER A 691 -21.27 -11.60 -5.74
C SER A 691 -22.29 -10.93 -6.65
N ASN A 692 -21.89 -9.88 -7.35
CA ASN A 692 -22.71 -9.16 -8.33
C ASN A 692 -22.29 -9.57 -9.74
N GLY A 693 -23.08 -10.40 -10.43
CA GLY A 693 -22.85 -10.74 -11.84
C GLY A 693 -22.51 -12.21 -12.12
N SER A 694 -23.31 -13.11 -11.59
CA SER A 694 -23.32 -14.54 -11.92
C SER A 694 -22.16 -15.41 -11.41
N ALA A 695 -21.66 -15.13 -10.21
CA ALA A 695 -20.65 -15.90 -9.48
C ALA A 695 -21.20 -16.45 -8.15
N THR A 696 -20.33 -17.06 -7.33
CA THR A 696 -20.70 -17.66 -6.04
C THR A 696 -20.61 -16.62 -4.91
N GLY A 697 -21.65 -16.53 -4.09
CA GLY A 697 -21.63 -15.78 -2.84
C GLY A 697 -20.76 -16.47 -1.78
N GLY A 698 -20.13 -15.69 -0.90
CA GLY A 698 -19.26 -16.22 0.14
C GLY A 698 -20.04 -16.90 1.26
N ASN A 699 -19.47 -17.93 1.87
CA ASN A 699 -20.08 -18.55 3.05
C ASN A 699 -19.94 -17.64 4.28
N GLY A 700 -20.93 -17.70 5.18
CA GLY A 700 -20.81 -17.09 6.51
C GLY A 700 -19.80 -17.85 7.37
N GLY A 701 -19.08 -17.13 8.23
CA GLY A 701 -18.15 -17.70 9.19
C GLY A 701 -18.87 -18.40 10.35
N ASN A 702 -18.19 -19.34 11.01
CA ASN A 702 -18.77 -20.03 12.16
C ASN A 702 -18.71 -19.17 13.41
N GLY A 703 -19.69 -19.30 14.30
CA GLY A 703 -19.64 -18.74 15.63
C GLY A 703 -18.63 -19.47 16.53
N GLY A 704 -18.00 -18.73 17.43
CA GLY A 704 -17.04 -19.26 18.39
C GLY A 704 -17.73 -20.04 19.52
N THR A 705 -17.02 -20.97 20.15
CA THR A 705 -17.54 -21.72 21.30
C THR A 705 -17.65 -20.85 22.54
N GLY A 706 -18.64 -21.08 23.39
CA GLY A 706 -18.69 -20.49 24.73
C GLY A 706 -17.62 -21.07 25.65
N GLY A 707 -17.18 -20.29 26.64
CA GLY A 707 -16.18 -20.70 27.62
C GLY A 707 -16.74 -21.64 28.69
N ALA A 708 -15.89 -22.46 29.31
CA ALA A 708 -16.30 -23.36 30.37
C ALA A 708 -16.47 -22.64 31.72
N GLY A 709 -17.50 -23.02 32.48
CA GLY A 709 -17.73 -22.59 33.86
C GLY A 709 -17.34 -23.66 34.88
N ALA A 710 -16.52 -23.31 35.87
CA ALA A 710 -16.22 -24.17 37.01
C ALA A 710 -17.07 -23.79 38.24
N GLY A 711 -17.18 -24.73 39.19
CA GLY A 711 -18.03 -24.54 40.36
C GLY A 711 -19.50 -24.33 39.97
N THR A 712 -20.15 -23.34 40.58
CA THR A 712 -21.54 -22.96 40.29
C THR A 712 -21.69 -21.99 39.12
N VAL A 713 -20.60 -21.66 38.42
CA VAL A 713 -20.66 -20.76 37.25
C VAL A 713 -21.15 -21.55 36.04
N ASP A 714 -22.09 -20.94 35.31
CA ASP A 714 -22.63 -21.50 34.09
C ASP A 714 -21.61 -21.46 32.95
N GLY A 715 -21.79 -22.36 31.99
CA GLY A 715 -21.06 -22.33 30.73
C GLY A 715 -21.47 -21.14 29.88
N GLY A 716 -20.51 -20.57 29.15
CA GLY A 716 -20.74 -19.43 28.28
C GLY A 716 -21.58 -19.80 27.05
N THR A 717 -22.30 -18.83 26.49
CA THR A 717 -23.09 -19.06 25.28
C THR A 717 -22.18 -19.17 24.06
N GLY A 718 -22.49 -20.07 23.12
CA GLY A 718 -21.84 -20.11 21.81
C GLY A 718 -22.24 -18.92 20.94
N GLY A 719 -21.32 -18.47 20.09
CA GLY A 719 -21.54 -17.36 19.17
C GLY A 719 -22.44 -17.74 18.00
N ALA A 720 -23.14 -16.75 17.42
CA ALA A 720 -23.95 -16.97 16.23
C ALA A 720 -23.08 -17.21 14.98
N GLY A 721 -23.54 -18.05 14.06
CA GLY A 721 -22.95 -18.17 12.73
C GLY A 721 -23.28 -16.97 11.83
N GLY A 722 -22.36 -16.63 10.94
CA GLY A 722 -22.52 -15.54 9.97
C GLY A 722 -23.49 -15.89 8.85
N VAL A 723 -24.11 -14.87 8.26
CA VAL A 723 -25.01 -15.04 7.11
C VAL A 723 -24.19 -15.31 5.84
N GLY A 724 -24.68 -16.18 4.96
CA GLY A 724 -24.09 -16.41 3.64
C GLY A 724 -24.36 -15.24 2.67
N GLY A 725 -23.40 -14.93 1.80
CA GLY A 725 -23.52 -13.89 0.79
C GLY A 725 -24.37 -14.33 -0.41
N GLY A 726 -25.00 -13.36 -1.07
CA GLY A 726 -25.80 -13.60 -2.26
C GLY A 726 -24.96 -13.86 -3.53
N GLY A 727 -25.59 -14.50 -4.52
CA GLY A 727 -24.96 -14.79 -5.81
C GLY A 727 -25.79 -15.77 -6.65
N VAL A 728 -25.25 -16.19 -7.80
CA VAL A 728 -25.85 -17.28 -8.60
C VAL A 728 -25.79 -18.58 -7.83
N THR A 729 -24.64 -18.89 -7.23
CA THR A 729 -24.59 -19.90 -6.17
C THR A 729 -24.56 -19.15 -4.86
N ALA A 730 -25.70 -19.06 -4.18
CA ALA A 730 -25.77 -18.38 -2.91
C ALA A 730 -24.92 -19.09 -1.84
N GLY A 731 -24.23 -18.31 -1.01
CA GLY A 731 -23.40 -18.82 0.08
C GLY A 731 -24.24 -19.44 1.20
N SER A 732 -23.68 -20.43 1.87
CA SER A 732 -24.31 -21.03 3.05
C SER A 732 -24.11 -20.18 4.30
N GLY A 733 -25.07 -20.21 5.22
CA GLY A 733 -24.90 -19.66 6.55
C GLY A 733 -23.88 -20.46 7.37
N GLY A 734 -23.11 -19.77 8.21
CA GLY A 734 -22.15 -20.37 9.12
C GLY A 734 -22.83 -21.12 10.27
N ALA A 735 -22.14 -22.10 10.85
CA ALA A 735 -22.65 -22.82 12.01
C ALA A 735 -22.60 -21.94 13.27
N GLY A 736 -23.57 -22.09 14.16
CA GLY A 736 -23.51 -21.55 15.52
C GLY A 736 -22.46 -22.29 16.34
N GLY A 737 -21.77 -21.57 17.22
CA GLY A 737 -20.77 -22.13 18.11
C GLY A 737 -21.41 -22.97 19.22
N ALA A 738 -20.68 -23.97 19.71
CA ALA A 738 -21.15 -24.77 20.85
C ALA A 738 -21.21 -23.93 22.13
N GLY A 739 -22.17 -24.22 23.00
CA GLY A 739 -22.20 -23.69 24.36
C GLY A 739 -21.08 -24.28 25.21
N GLY A 740 -20.59 -23.50 26.17
CA GLY A 740 -19.53 -23.89 27.07
C GLY A 740 -19.98 -24.93 28.10
N THR A 741 -19.07 -25.78 28.55
CA THR A 741 -19.39 -26.78 29.57
C THR A 741 -19.46 -26.16 30.96
N ALA A 742 -20.17 -26.80 31.88
CA ALA A 742 -20.21 -26.43 33.29
C ALA A 742 -19.92 -27.63 34.21
N ALA A 743 -19.36 -27.37 35.39
CA ALA A 743 -19.26 -28.40 36.42
C ALA A 743 -20.59 -28.53 37.17
N ALA A 744 -20.90 -27.59 38.08
CA ALA A 744 -22.12 -27.60 38.86
C ALA A 744 -23.17 -26.57 38.41
N GLY A 745 -22.75 -25.51 37.71
CA GLY A 745 -23.66 -24.60 36.99
C GLY A 745 -24.34 -25.26 35.80
N ASP A 746 -25.18 -24.52 35.11
CA ASP A 746 -25.86 -24.96 33.90
C ASP A 746 -24.92 -24.87 32.68
N GLY A 747 -25.06 -25.80 31.74
CA GLY A 747 -24.32 -25.77 30.49
C GLY A 747 -24.73 -24.56 29.63
N GLY A 748 -23.79 -23.98 28.91
CA GLY A 748 -24.05 -22.82 28.07
C GLY A 748 -24.95 -23.14 26.88
N THR A 749 -25.73 -22.17 26.41
CA THR A 749 -26.56 -22.35 25.22
C THR A 749 -25.70 -22.37 23.96
N GLY A 750 -26.01 -23.25 23.00
CA GLY A 750 -25.42 -23.19 21.66
C GLY A 750 -25.85 -21.95 20.90
N GLY A 751 -24.97 -21.42 20.06
CA GLY A 751 -25.25 -20.26 19.22
C GLY A 751 -26.19 -20.58 18.06
N ALA A 752 -26.89 -19.58 17.55
CA ALA A 752 -27.74 -19.76 16.38
C ALA A 752 -26.92 -19.97 15.10
N GLY A 753 -27.40 -20.79 14.18
CA GLY A 753 -26.85 -20.88 12.82
C GLY A 753 -27.17 -19.63 12.00
N GLY A 754 -26.28 -19.25 11.09
CA GLY A 754 -26.47 -18.11 10.20
C GLY A 754 -27.46 -18.39 9.07
N GLY A 755 -28.08 -17.35 8.53
CA GLY A 755 -28.96 -17.48 7.35
C GLY A 755 -28.20 -17.82 6.08
N GLY A 756 -28.81 -18.57 5.16
CA GLY A 756 -28.31 -18.74 3.80
C GLY A 756 -28.45 -17.46 2.97
N GLY A 757 -27.58 -17.28 1.98
CA GLY A 757 -27.62 -16.14 1.07
C GLY A 757 -28.80 -16.20 0.10
N ASN A 758 -29.26 -15.03 -0.34
CA ASN A 758 -30.29 -14.95 -1.38
C ASN A 758 -29.67 -15.12 -2.76
N ALA A 759 -30.38 -15.82 -3.64
CA ALA A 759 -29.89 -16.12 -4.97
C ALA A 759 -30.27 -15.06 -6.01
N ASP A 760 -29.40 -14.90 -7.01
CA ASP A 760 -29.62 -13.99 -8.13
C ASP A 760 -30.77 -14.46 -9.02
N SER A 761 -31.50 -13.49 -9.59
CA SER A 761 -32.50 -13.76 -10.62
C SER A 761 -31.85 -14.23 -11.94
N GLY A 762 -32.61 -14.99 -12.73
CA GLY A 762 -32.21 -15.42 -14.06
C GLY A 762 -32.10 -14.26 -15.04
N ALA A 763 -31.23 -14.40 -16.05
CA ALA A 763 -31.03 -13.36 -17.06
C ALA A 763 -32.31 -13.13 -17.89
N GLU A 764 -32.59 -11.86 -18.22
CA GLU A 764 -33.65 -11.52 -19.16
C GLU A 764 -33.35 -12.06 -20.57
N GLY A 765 -34.39 -12.48 -21.28
CA GLY A 765 -34.29 -12.94 -22.66
C GLY A 765 -33.98 -11.79 -23.63
N VAL A 766 -33.10 -12.05 -24.60
CA VAL A 766 -32.73 -11.04 -25.61
C VAL A 766 -33.89 -10.74 -26.55
N SER A 767 -34.09 -9.45 -26.88
CA SER A 767 -35.09 -9.04 -27.88
C SER A 767 -34.70 -9.58 -29.26
N GLY A 768 -35.68 -10.15 -29.97
CA GLY A 768 -35.58 -10.50 -31.37
C GLY A 768 -35.64 -9.28 -32.31
N ILE A 769 -35.74 -8.07 -31.77
CA ILE A 769 -35.59 -6.81 -32.51
C ILE A 769 -34.14 -6.33 -32.31
N PRO A 770 -33.24 -6.48 -33.31
CA PRO A 770 -31.86 -6.03 -33.21
C PRO A 770 -31.81 -4.49 -33.21
N LEU A 771 -30.85 -3.93 -32.47
CA LEU A 771 -30.71 -2.48 -32.35
C LEU A 771 -30.14 -1.85 -33.63
N ILE A 772 -29.40 -2.60 -34.46
CA ILE A 772 -28.79 -2.14 -35.72
C ILE A 772 -28.65 -3.30 -36.72
N GLY A 773 -29.19 -3.15 -37.94
CA GLY A 773 -28.69 -3.77 -39.18
C GLY A 773 -29.06 -5.23 -39.52
N ASP A 774 -29.42 -6.08 -38.56
CA ASP A 774 -29.77 -7.49 -38.82
C ASP A 774 -31.27 -7.70 -39.08
N ASN A 775 -31.62 -8.85 -39.67
CA ASN A 775 -33.03 -9.27 -39.77
C ASN A 775 -33.57 -9.61 -38.37
N ASN A 776 -34.77 -9.11 -38.06
CA ASN A 776 -35.52 -9.50 -36.86
C ASN A 776 -35.58 -11.02 -36.69
N THR A 777 -35.58 -11.49 -35.45
CA THR A 777 -35.62 -12.90 -35.05
C THR A 777 -36.68 -13.14 -33.97
N ALA A 778 -36.83 -14.39 -33.53
CA ALA A 778 -37.63 -14.71 -32.34
C ALA A 778 -36.97 -14.16 -31.08
N GLY A 779 -37.78 -13.84 -30.08
CA GLY A 779 -37.29 -13.43 -28.78
C GLY A 779 -36.55 -14.57 -28.08
N GLY A 780 -35.43 -14.27 -27.45
CA GLY A 780 -34.68 -15.23 -26.62
C GLY A 780 -35.44 -15.58 -25.34
N ASN A 781 -35.30 -16.82 -24.87
CA ASN A 781 -35.89 -17.22 -23.60
C ASN A 781 -35.19 -16.53 -22.42
N GLY A 782 -35.94 -16.24 -21.36
CA GLY A 782 -35.39 -15.85 -20.07
C GLY A 782 -34.69 -17.04 -19.39
N GLY A 783 -33.61 -16.75 -18.68
CA GLY A 783 -32.88 -17.72 -17.87
C GLY A 783 -33.63 -18.08 -16.59
N ASN A 784 -33.38 -19.28 -16.07
CA ASN A 784 -33.92 -19.68 -14.77
C ASN A 784 -33.24 -18.89 -13.65
N GLY A 785 -34.00 -18.61 -12.58
CA GLY A 785 -33.45 -18.15 -11.31
C GLY A 785 -32.68 -19.26 -10.60
N ASN A 786 -31.86 -18.87 -9.63
CA ASN A 786 -30.95 -19.78 -8.96
C ASN A 786 -31.41 -20.11 -7.54
N ASP A 787 -30.88 -21.18 -6.97
CA ASP A 787 -31.34 -21.68 -5.67
C ASP A 787 -30.71 -20.91 -4.50
N GLY A 788 -31.52 -20.64 -3.48
CA GLY A 788 -31.09 -19.96 -2.27
C GLY A 788 -30.09 -20.78 -1.45
N GLY A 789 -29.26 -20.09 -0.67
CA GLY A 789 -28.22 -20.71 0.15
C GLY A 789 -28.80 -21.50 1.32
N THR A 790 -28.08 -22.51 1.79
CA THR A 790 -28.51 -23.29 2.95
C THR A 790 -28.29 -22.53 4.26
N GLY A 791 -29.23 -22.66 5.20
CA GLY A 791 -29.09 -22.15 6.55
C GLY A 791 -28.06 -22.93 7.36
N GLY A 792 -27.29 -22.23 8.18
CA GLY A 792 -26.30 -22.81 9.07
C GLY A 792 -26.91 -23.63 10.20
N LYS A 793 -26.17 -24.62 10.69
CA LYS A 793 -26.62 -25.43 11.83
C LYS A 793 -26.53 -24.62 13.13
N GLY A 794 -27.48 -24.83 14.04
CA GLY A 794 -27.37 -24.35 15.40
C GLY A 794 -26.27 -25.08 16.17
N GLY A 795 -25.62 -24.39 17.09
CA GLY A 795 -24.58 -24.94 17.96
C GLY A 795 -25.15 -25.89 18.99
N VAL A 796 -24.36 -26.89 19.39
CA VAL A 796 -24.76 -27.83 20.45
C VAL A 796 -24.72 -27.13 21.80
N GLY A 797 -25.68 -27.42 22.68
CA GLY A 797 -25.66 -26.95 24.07
C GLY A 797 -24.52 -27.56 24.88
N GLY A 798 -23.97 -26.80 25.81
CA GLY A 798 -22.86 -27.23 26.65
C GLY A 798 -23.26 -28.31 27.66
N ALA A 799 -22.37 -29.23 27.97
CA ALA A 799 -22.63 -30.25 28.99
C ALA A 799 -22.46 -29.70 30.41
N SER A 800 -23.22 -30.23 31.37
CA SER A 800 -23.03 -30.00 32.81
C SER A 800 -22.89 -31.31 33.59
N THR A 801 -22.01 -31.35 34.60
CA THR A 801 -21.82 -32.57 35.40
C THR A 801 -22.92 -32.77 36.45
N SER A 802 -23.38 -31.71 37.11
CA SER A 802 -24.46 -31.79 38.11
C SER A 802 -25.59 -30.76 37.93
N GLY A 803 -25.38 -29.74 37.11
CA GLY A 803 -26.43 -28.81 36.69
C GLY A 803 -27.21 -29.34 35.48
N THR A 804 -28.04 -28.49 34.89
CA THR A 804 -28.74 -28.83 33.64
C THR A 804 -27.81 -28.65 32.45
N GLY A 805 -28.00 -29.47 31.41
CA GLY A 805 -27.29 -29.27 30.15
C GLY A 805 -27.82 -28.04 29.42
N GLY A 806 -26.98 -27.39 28.63
CA GLY A 806 -27.36 -26.20 27.88
C GLY A 806 -28.33 -26.49 26.75
N ASN A 807 -29.11 -25.49 26.37
CA ASN A 807 -29.99 -25.61 25.20
C ASN A 807 -29.18 -25.59 23.89
N GLY A 808 -29.60 -26.35 22.91
CA GLY A 808 -29.08 -26.25 21.55
C GLY A 808 -29.52 -24.95 20.88
N GLY A 809 -28.66 -24.40 20.03
CA GLY A 809 -28.95 -23.19 19.26
C GLY A 809 -29.93 -23.45 18.13
N ALA A 810 -30.69 -22.43 17.73
CA ALA A 810 -31.58 -22.54 16.58
C ALA A 810 -30.79 -22.71 15.27
N GLY A 811 -31.32 -23.48 14.32
CA GLY A 811 -30.82 -23.51 12.95
C GLY A 811 -31.14 -22.21 12.21
N GLY A 812 -30.25 -21.79 11.32
CA GLY A 812 -30.43 -20.60 10.49
C GLY A 812 -31.47 -20.82 9.39
N SER A 813 -32.10 -19.74 8.92
CA SER A 813 -33.03 -19.84 7.79
C SER A 813 -32.31 -20.13 6.48
N GLY A 814 -32.95 -20.85 5.57
CA GLY A 814 -32.51 -20.90 4.16
C GLY A 814 -32.67 -19.54 3.49
N GLY A 815 -31.84 -19.28 2.48
CA GLY A 815 -31.94 -18.09 1.65
C GLY A 815 -33.01 -18.22 0.58
N ASN A 816 -33.47 -17.11 0.02
CA ASN A 816 -34.50 -17.12 -1.00
C ASN A 816 -33.93 -17.46 -2.38
N GLY A 817 -34.71 -18.20 -3.17
CA GLY A 817 -34.42 -18.47 -4.57
C GLY A 817 -34.61 -17.24 -5.45
N GLY A 818 -33.84 -17.15 -6.53
CA GLY A 818 -33.89 -16.06 -7.49
C GLY A 818 -35.10 -16.18 -8.42
N ASN A 819 -35.63 -15.05 -8.87
CA ASN A 819 -36.74 -15.06 -9.85
C ASN A 819 -36.24 -15.55 -11.22
N GLY A 820 -37.11 -16.16 -12.02
CA GLY A 820 -36.84 -16.41 -13.43
C GLY A 820 -36.81 -15.11 -14.24
N GLY A 821 -35.91 -15.01 -15.21
CA GLY A 821 -35.85 -13.88 -16.14
C GLY A 821 -37.04 -13.90 -17.11
N ASN A 822 -37.51 -12.74 -17.56
CA ASN A 822 -38.60 -12.69 -18.54
C ASN A 822 -38.09 -13.09 -19.93
N GLY A 823 -39.00 -13.60 -20.76
CA GLY A 823 -38.70 -13.84 -22.17
C GLY A 823 -38.55 -12.54 -22.96
N GLY A 824 -37.63 -12.54 -23.93
CA GLY A 824 -37.44 -11.42 -24.84
C GLY A 824 -38.59 -11.25 -25.82
N ALA A 825 -38.87 -10.02 -26.23
CA ALA A 825 -39.89 -9.75 -27.26
C ALA A 825 -39.45 -10.33 -28.62
N GLY A 826 -40.38 -10.87 -29.40
CA GLY A 826 -40.12 -11.27 -30.79
C GLY A 826 -40.03 -10.08 -31.74
N GLY A 827 -39.23 -10.18 -32.80
CA GLY A 827 -39.19 -9.16 -33.87
C GLY A 827 -40.18 -9.42 -35.01
N THR A 828 -40.12 -8.64 -36.09
CA THR A 828 -41.00 -8.76 -37.26
C THR A 828 -40.22 -9.07 -38.54
N ASN A 829 -40.56 -10.14 -39.26
CA ASN A 829 -39.91 -10.46 -40.53
C ASN A 829 -40.15 -9.33 -41.56
N ALA A 830 -39.08 -8.66 -41.99
CA ALA A 830 -39.15 -7.52 -42.88
C ALA A 830 -39.67 -7.86 -44.29
N THR A 831 -39.54 -9.13 -44.71
CA THR A 831 -39.93 -9.58 -46.05
C THR A 831 -41.39 -10.04 -46.10
N THR A 832 -41.87 -10.71 -45.06
CA THR A 832 -43.25 -11.26 -45.02
C THR A 832 -44.23 -10.43 -44.20
N GLY A 833 -43.73 -9.53 -43.33
CA GLY A 833 -44.54 -8.78 -42.38
C GLY A 833 -45.02 -9.59 -41.16
N ASN A 834 -44.72 -10.90 -41.09
CA ASN A 834 -45.11 -11.74 -39.95
C ASN A 834 -44.25 -11.45 -38.72
N GLY A 835 -44.87 -11.43 -37.54
CA GLY A 835 -44.15 -11.41 -36.27
C GLY A 835 -43.51 -12.76 -35.93
N TYR A 836 -42.32 -12.73 -35.35
CA TYR A 836 -41.67 -13.89 -34.76
C TYR A 836 -42.18 -14.13 -33.33
N LYS A 837 -42.09 -15.38 -32.86
CA LYS A 837 -42.49 -15.73 -31.50
C LYS A 837 -41.67 -14.97 -30.45
N GLY A 838 -42.31 -14.57 -29.35
CA GLY A 838 -41.61 -14.13 -28.15
C GLY A 838 -40.91 -15.28 -27.42
N GLY A 839 -39.92 -14.95 -26.62
CA GLY A 839 -39.20 -15.92 -25.79
C GLY A 839 -40.05 -16.40 -24.62
N ASN A 840 -39.83 -17.63 -24.17
CA ASN A 840 -40.43 -18.12 -22.93
C ASN A 840 -39.76 -17.44 -21.72
N GLY A 841 -40.51 -17.22 -20.64
CA GLY A 841 -39.95 -16.83 -19.34
C GLY A 841 -39.20 -17.99 -18.68
N GLY A 842 -38.19 -17.67 -17.87
CA GLY A 842 -37.43 -18.63 -17.09
C GLY A 842 -38.18 -19.07 -15.83
N ASN A 843 -37.81 -20.24 -15.30
CA ASN A 843 -38.35 -20.71 -14.02
C ASN A 843 -37.70 -19.96 -12.85
N GLY A 844 -38.40 -19.78 -11.74
CA GLY A 844 -37.80 -19.34 -10.48
C GLY A 844 -36.93 -20.45 -9.88
N GLY A 845 -35.89 -20.05 -9.14
CA GLY A 845 -35.03 -20.97 -8.38
C GLY A 845 -35.66 -21.36 -7.06
N ASP A 846 -35.23 -22.50 -6.51
CA ASP A 846 -35.77 -23.02 -5.27
C ASP A 846 -35.25 -22.25 -4.05
N GLY A 847 -36.04 -22.20 -2.99
CA GLY A 847 -35.60 -21.69 -1.70
C GLY A 847 -34.56 -22.62 -1.07
N GLY A 848 -33.59 -22.04 -0.38
CA GLY A 848 -32.56 -22.79 0.33
C GLY A 848 -33.13 -23.57 1.51
N THR A 849 -32.49 -24.68 1.87
CA THR A 849 -32.91 -25.48 3.03
C THR A 849 -32.59 -24.75 4.33
N GLY A 850 -33.52 -24.79 5.29
CA GLY A 850 -33.26 -24.35 6.65
C GLY A 850 -32.21 -25.21 7.35
N GLY A 851 -31.42 -24.59 8.21
CA GLY A 851 -30.41 -25.27 9.01
C GLY A 851 -31.03 -26.11 10.13
N ASN A 852 -30.34 -27.17 10.52
CA ASN A 852 -30.78 -27.99 11.65
C ASN A 852 -30.54 -27.26 12.97
N GLY A 853 -31.45 -27.44 13.93
CA GLY A 853 -31.22 -27.04 15.32
C GLY A 853 -30.09 -27.82 15.96
N GLY A 854 -29.36 -27.21 16.87
CA GLY A 854 -28.28 -27.85 17.62
C GLY A 854 -28.83 -28.84 18.65
N GLY A 855 -28.08 -29.92 18.91
CA GLY A 855 -28.42 -30.87 19.96
C GLY A 855 -28.37 -30.24 21.35
N HIS A 856 -29.06 -30.85 22.31
CA HIS A 856 -29.01 -30.41 23.70
C HIS A 856 -27.69 -30.82 24.39
N GLY A 857 -27.29 -30.06 25.40
CA GLY A 857 -26.25 -30.48 26.34
C GLY A 857 -26.76 -31.57 27.28
N THR A 858 -25.89 -32.49 27.66
CA THR A 858 -26.16 -33.47 28.72
C THR A 858 -25.95 -32.82 30.09
N GLY A 859 -26.81 -33.12 31.07
CA GLY A 859 -26.71 -32.55 32.41
C GLY A 859 -27.04 -33.55 33.51
N GLY A 860 -26.25 -33.57 34.60
CA GLY A 860 -26.57 -34.39 35.77
C GLY A 860 -27.88 -34.01 36.46
N GLY A 861 -28.30 -32.75 36.34
CA GLY A 861 -29.59 -32.22 36.79
C GLY A 861 -30.71 -32.32 35.75
N GLY A 862 -30.41 -32.83 34.55
CA GLY A 862 -31.33 -32.91 33.42
C GLY A 862 -30.69 -32.40 32.13
N ASN A 863 -31.10 -32.94 30.98
CA ASN A 863 -30.62 -32.44 29.69
C ASN A 863 -31.26 -31.09 29.36
N GLY A 864 -30.56 -30.30 28.54
CA GLY A 864 -31.14 -29.11 27.94
C GLY A 864 -32.22 -29.47 26.90
N THR A 865 -32.75 -28.45 26.25
CA THR A 865 -33.64 -28.61 25.11
C THR A 865 -32.87 -28.53 23.79
N GLY A 866 -33.28 -29.31 22.79
CA GLY A 866 -32.74 -29.20 21.45
C GLY A 866 -33.16 -27.89 20.79
N GLY A 867 -32.32 -27.36 19.91
CA GLY A 867 -32.58 -26.12 19.20
C GLY A 867 -33.71 -26.25 18.18
N ALA A 868 -34.40 -25.14 17.93
CA ALA A 868 -35.40 -25.07 16.87
C ALA A 868 -34.78 -25.29 15.48
N ALA A 869 -35.54 -25.90 14.58
CA ALA A 869 -35.18 -25.96 13.17
C ALA A 869 -35.23 -24.57 12.53
N GLY A 870 -34.32 -24.30 11.59
CA GLY A 870 -34.41 -23.15 10.71
C GLY A 870 -35.53 -23.32 9.69
N ALA A 871 -36.18 -22.22 9.33
CA ALA A 871 -37.13 -22.20 8.23
C ALA A 871 -36.42 -22.38 6.88
N GLY A 872 -37.07 -23.03 5.91
CA GLY A 872 -36.61 -22.99 4.52
C GLY A 872 -36.83 -21.60 3.92
N GLY A 873 -36.06 -21.27 2.88
CA GLY A 873 -36.24 -20.03 2.14
C GLY A 873 -37.44 -20.07 1.19
N ASP A 874 -37.87 -18.91 0.75
CA ASP A 874 -38.92 -18.81 -0.26
C ASP A 874 -38.37 -19.13 -1.66
N GLY A 875 -39.19 -19.76 -2.51
CA GLY A 875 -38.87 -19.97 -3.91
C GLY A 875 -39.02 -18.69 -4.73
N GLY A 876 -38.25 -18.58 -5.82
CA GLY A 876 -38.31 -17.44 -6.73
C GLY A 876 -39.57 -17.41 -7.59
N GLY A 877 -39.99 -16.21 -7.98
CA GLY A 877 -41.09 -16.01 -8.91
C GLY A 877 -40.76 -16.50 -10.33
N ALA A 878 -41.81 -16.84 -11.09
CA ALA A 878 -41.68 -17.18 -12.51
C ALA A 878 -41.36 -15.95 -13.36
N GLY A 879 -40.52 -16.12 -14.38
CA GLY A 879 -40.32 -15.13 -15.42
C GLY A 879 -41.55 -15.00 -16.31
N ALA A 880 -41.88 -13.77 -16.72
CA ALA A 880 -42.98 -13.51 -17.63
C ALA A 880 -42.67 -13.98 -19.06
N ALA A 881 -43.71 -14.30 -19.82
CA ALA A 881 -43.60 -14.55 -21.24
C ALA A 881 -43.16 -13.28 -21.99
N GLY A 882 -42.26 -13.44 -22.96
CA GLY A 882 -41.95 -12.38 -23.91
C GLY A 882 -43.09 -12.20 -24.91
N PRO A 883 -43.50 -10.95 -25.23
CA PRO A 883 -44.53 -10.72 -26.21
C PRO A 883 -44.06 -11.13 -27.62
N GLY A 884 -44.96 -11.67 -28.43
CA GLY A 884 -44.70 -11.97 -29.83
C GLY A 884 -44.47 -10.69 -30.65
N GLY A 885 -43.74 -10.83 -31.75
CA GLY A 885 -43.47 -9.71 -32.65
C GLY A 885 -44.75 -9.16 -33.29
N ALA A 886 -44.83 -7.84 -33.38
CA ALA A 886 -45.95 -7.20 -34.07
C ALA A 886 -45.93 -7.54 -35.57
N ALA A 887 -47.09 -7.75 -36.18
CA ALA A 887 -47.16 -7.89 -37.63
C ALA A 887 -47.22 -6.53 -38.34
N THR A 888 -46.67 -6.46 -39.55
CA THR A 888 -46.81 -5.29 -40.44
C THR A 888 -47.53 -5.69 -41.74
N GLY A 889 -48.40 -4.82 -42.24
CA GLY A 889 -49.18 -5.08 -43.46
C GLY A 889 -50.18 -6.24 -43.30
N THR A 890 -50.09 -7.24 -44.18
CA THR A 890 -50.93 -8.45 -44.15
C THR A 890 -50.34 -9.61 -43.35
N GLY A 891 -49.24 -9.38 -42.62
CA GLY A 891 -48.57 -10.43 -41.85
C GLY A 891 -49.36 -10.87 -40.61
N THR A 892 -49.03 -12.06 -40.08
CA THR A 892 -49.60 -12.60 -38.84
C THR A 892 -48.75 -12.21 -37.63
N PRO A 893 -49.33 -11.75 -36.50
CA PRO A 893 -48.57 -11.49 -35.29
C PRO A 893 -47.84 -12.73 -34.79
N GLY A 894 -46.68 -12.53 -34.17
CA GLY A 894 -45.97 -13.59 -33.48
C GLY A 894 -46.74 -14.03 -32.24
N ALA A 895 -46.65 -15.31 -31.89
CA ALA A 895 -47.21 -15.78 -30.63
C ALA A 895 -46.34 -15.32 -29.45
N ASP A 896 -46.98 -15.04 -28.32
CA ASP A 896 -46.27 -14.79 -27.07
C ASP A 896 -45.52 -16.05 -26.62
N GLY A 897 -44.49 -15.86 -25.81
CA GLY A 897 -43.84 -16.93 -25.07
C GLY A 897 -44.77 -17.60 -24.07
N ALA A 898 -44.29 -18.68 -23.46
CA ALA A 898 -44.90 -19.20 -22.23
C ALA A 898 -44.23 -18.55 -21.00
N PRO A 899 -44.97 -18.22 -19.94
CA PRO A 899 -44.35 -17.86 -18.66
C PRO A 899 -43.64 -19.08 -18.06
N GLY A 900 -42.65 -18.83 -17.21
CA GLY A 900 -41.98 -19.88 -16.46
C GLY A 900 -42.83 -20.42 -15.31
N THR A 901 -42.25 -21.33 -14.52
CA THR A 901 -42.84 -21.78 -13.25
C THR A 901 -42.14 -21.14 -12.05
N ALA A 902 -42.87 -20.91 -10.96
CA ALA A 902 -42.23 -20.47 -9.71
C ALA A 902 -41.38 -21.61 -9.12
N GLY A 903 -40.32 -21.24 -8.40
CA GLY A 903 -39.51 -22.19 -7.63
C GLY A 903 -40.26 -22.70 -6.40
N GLY A 904 -39.85 -23.85 -5.90
CA GLY A 904 -40.36 -24.43 -4.67
C GLY A 904 -39.81 -23.72 -3.42
N PRO A 905 -40.57 -23.67 -2.31
CA PRO A 905 -39.99 -23.28 -1.03
C PRO A 905 -38.98 -24.33 -0.57
N GLY A 906 -37.92 -23.87 0.11
CA GLY A 906 -36.94 -24.76 0.72
C GLY A 906 -37.55 -25.58 1.84
N SER A 907 -36.99 -26.77 2.09
CA SER A 907 -37.38 -27.55 3.26
C SER A 907 -36.91 -26.87 4.54
N GLY A 908 -37.72 -26.91 5.59
CA GLY A 908 -37.24 -26.59 6.94
C GLY A 908 -36.17 -27.58 7.41
N GLY A 909 -35.32 -27.14 8.33
CA GLY A 909 -34.35 -28.00 8.99
C GLY A 909 -35.01 -28.99 9.95
N THR A 910 -34.19 -29.84 10.57
CA THR A 910 -34.66 -30.71 11.66
C THR A 910 -34.39 -30.05 13.02
N PRO A 911 -35.32 -30.15 13.99
CA PRO A 911 -35.02 -29.76 15.37
C PRO A 911 -33.85 -30.58 15.93
N GLY A 912 -33.10 -29.99 16.85
CA GLY A 912 -32.06 -30.70 17.58
C GLY A 912 -32.64 -31.72 18.55
N THR A 913 -31.91 -32.81 18.79
CA THR A 913 -32.25 -33.85 19.77
C THR A 913 -31.19 -34.00 20.82
#